data_AF-A0A8H3XN16-F1
#
_entry.id   AF-A0A8H3XN16-F1
#
_cell.length_a   1.000
_cell.length_b   1.000
_cell.length_c   1.000
_cell.angle_alpha   90.00
_cell.angle_beta   90.00
_cell.angle_gamma   90.00
#
_symmetry.space_group_name_H-M   'P 1'
#
loop_
_entity.id
_entity.type
_entity.pdbx_description
1 polymer ?
#
loop_
_entity_poly.entity_id
_entity_poly.type
_entity_poly.pdbx_seq_one_letter_code
_entity_poly.pdbx_strand_id
1 'polypeptide(L)'
;MTSDEKSATRDIYDPNTLPDYDREFINPDDLRQFEKALNAPEASPLVALNDWRPVNQRVRKSRRTKPRRSKDETREGVLYTVLKWPFLFTVFAWITVLGFAYALTRLYIFLYEQCVTWRGQRERLRRELSVQTNYQDWLKAAQALDTYLGNLKWKETDEYAYYDHLTINKVVTQLKQTRKAAETEMQNGRSGLSDSPAVEELCFLLEACVKNNFAGVENPRLYSETYSGTKDLVQEYIDEVHSCIRLVLDSKQISNEDKYAHFKHLATNFGRTALCLSGGATFAYYHFGVIRALLDNDVLPEIITGTSGGALVAALVATRTDEELKQLLIPALAHRIRACHEGFTTWVRRWWRTGARFDTLDWSRQCSWFCRGSTTFREAYERTGRILNVSCVPSDPHSPTILANYLTSPDCVIWSAVLASAAVPGILNPVVLMTKKRDGTLAPYSFGHKWKDGSLRTDIPIKALNLHFNVNFTIVSQVNPHINLFFFNSRGSVGRPVTHRKGRGWRGGFLGSAIEQYIKLDMNKWLRVLRHLELLPRPMGQDWSEIWLQKFSGTITIWPKSIPSDFYHILSDPSPERLARMLHVGKQSAFPKIQFIKNRLKIENAIMQGLQQCSPGGGRVTSPIISRRRQDRAQEHADQMVERLDQSFPERQSDYKDESHYTEVSDSLSANSSRPHTPDARRSSMFEEMRRQSAVFFDDSDMYADEDAVAT
;
A
#
# COMPACT_ATOMS: atom_id res chain seq x y z
N MET A 1 -22.82 -25.99 29.95
CA MET A 1 -23.14 -24.86 29.05
C MET A 1 -24.61 -24.55 29.23
N THR A 2 -24.91 -23.65 30.16
CA THR A 2 -26.26 -23.18 30.48
C THR A 2 -26.69 -22.12 29.47
N SER A 3 -28.01 -21.95 29.35
CA SER A 3 -28.72 -21.20 28.31
C SER A 3 -28.39 -19.70 28.16
N ASP A 4 -27.57 -19.13 29.05
CA ASP A 4 -27.25 -17.70 29.08
C ASP A 4 -25.99 -17.31 28.28
N GLU A 5 -25.18 -18.27 27.80
CA GLU A 5 -24.05 -17.97 26.88
C GLU A 5 -24.48 -17.88 25.40
N LYS A 6 -25.75 -18.16 25.08
CA LYS A 6 -26.25 -18.12 23.68
C LYS A 6 -26.63 -16.72 23.18
N SER A 7 -26.57 -15.66 24.00
CA SER A 7 -27.05 -14.33 23.61
C SER A 7 -25.98 -13.37 23.04
N ALA A 8 -24.76 -13.82 22.75
CA ALA A 8 -23.66 -12.92 22.36
C ALA A 8 -22.88 -13.29 21.08
N THR A 9 -23.36 -14.22 20.26
CA THR A 9 -22.82 -14.43 18.90
C THR A 9 -23.91 -14.10 17.88
N ARG A 10 -24.04 -12.81 17.54
CA ARG A 10 -24.83 -12.39 16.37
C ARG A 10 -24.33 -13.16 15.14
N ASP A 11 -25.23 -13.75 14.38
CA ASP A 11 -24.87 -14.49 13.17
C ASP A 11 -24.14 -13.55 12.20
N ILE A 12 -22.86 -13.83 11.95
CA ILE A 12 -21.96 -13.00 11.14
C ILE A 12 -22.42 -12.94 9.66
N TYR A 13 -23.34 -13.83 9.27
CA TYR A 13 -23.95 -13.90 7.97
C TYR A 13 -25.28 -13.15 7.86
N ASP A 14 -25.91 -12.76 8.98
CA ASP A 14 -27.22 -12.10 8.95
C ASP A 14 -27.11 -10.65 8.44
N PRO A 15 -27.85 -10.25 7.37
CA PRO A 15 -27.83 -8.89 6.85
C PRO A 15 -28.23 -7.82 7.88
N ASN A 16 -29.06 -8.15 8.87
CA ASN A 16 -29.50 -7.20 9.90
C ASN A 16 -28.36 -6.76 10.84
N THR A 17 -27.22 -7.45 10.81
CA THR A 17 -26.03 -7.07 11.58
C THR A 17 -25.29 -5.88 10.97
N LEU A 18 -25.54 -5.56 9.70
CA LEU A 18 -24.90 -4.43 9.02
C LEU A 18 -25.55 -3.11 9.44
N PRO A 19 -24.76 -2.13 9.94
CA PRO A 19 -25.29 -0.81 10.20
C PRO A 19 -25.72 -0.13 8.89
N ASP A 20 -26.81 0.65 8.96
CA ASP A 20 -27.39 1.36 7.82
C ASP A 20 -27.71 0.43 6.62
N TYR A 21 -28.03 -0.86 6.85
CA TYR A 21 -28.37 -1.79 5.77
C TYR A 21 -29.49 -1.19 4.92
N ASP A 22 -30.70 -1.02 5.45
CA ASP A 22 -31.87 -0.56 4.67
C ASP A 22 -31.89 0.93 4.32
N ARG A 23 -30.82 1.66 4.64
CA ARG A 23 -30.76 3.10 4.41
C ARG A 23 -30.33 3.42 2.98
N GLU A 24 -31.22 4.06 2.23
CA GLU A 24 -30.85 4.71 0.97
C GLU A 24 -30.27 6.10 1.27
N PHE A 25 -29.01 6.31 0.91
CA PHE A 25 -28.30 7.58 1.14
C PHE A 25 -28.39 8.57 -0.02
N ILE A 26 -28.85 8.14 -1.20
CA ILE A 26 -28.86 8.95 -2.42
C ILE A 26 -30.20 9.63 -2.63
N ASN A 27 -30.18 10.93 -2.94
CA ASN A 27 -31.38 11.65 -3.35
C ASN A 27 -31.73 11.28 -4.80
N PRO A 28 -33.00 10.97 -5.13
CA PRO A 28 -33.42 10.73 -6.52
C PRO A 28 -33.09 11.89 -7.48
N ASP A 29 -33.05 13.13 -7.01
CA ASP A 29 -32.71 14.28 -7.86
C ASP A 29 -31.23 14.30 -8.29
N ASP A 30 -30.33 13.80 -7.45
CA ASP A 30 -28.90 13.65 -7.77
C ASP A 30 -28.71 12.68 -8.95
N LEU A 31 -29.47 11.58 -8.95
CA LEU A 31 -29.46 10.59 -10.03
C LEU A 31 -30.01 11.17 -11.34
N ARG A 32 -31.08 11.97 -11.28
CA ARG A 32 -31.64 12.65 -12.47
C ARG A 32 -30.65 13.64 -13.08
N GLN A 33 -29.94 14.39 -12.24
CA GLN A 33 -28.90 15.34 -12.69
C GLN A 33 -27.73 14.61 -13.34
N PHE A 34 -27.33 13.47 -12.77
CA PHE A 34 -26.30 12.61 -13.35
C PHE A 34 -26.73 12.00 -14.69
N GLU A 35 -27.96 11.50 -14.80
CA GLU A 35 -28.51 10.99 -16.06
C GLU A 35 -28.52 12.08 -17.14
N LYS A 36 -28.94 13.30 -16.78
CA LYS A 36 -28.91 14.46 -17.68
C LYS A 36 -27.49 14.79 -18.14
N ALA A 37 -26.51 14.71 -17.25
CA ALA A 37 -25.11 14.95 -17.58
C ALA A 37 -24.52 13.85 -18.48
N LEU A 38 -24.89 12.57 -18.26
CA LEU A 38 -24.45 11.44 -19.08
C LEU A 38 -24.95 11.53 -20.52
N ASN A 39 -26.21 11.96 -20.67
CA ASN A 39 -26.88 12.11 -21.97
C ASN A 39 -26.56 13.43 -22.68
N ALA A 40 -25.91 14.39 -21.99
CA ALA A 40 -25.48 15.63 -22.62
C ALA A 40 -24.44 15.33 -23.72
N PRO A 41 -24.50 16.03 -24.87
CA PRO A 41 -23.46 15.90 -25.89
C PRO A 41 -22.11 16.30 -25.27
N GLU A 42 -21.06 15.53 -25.56
CA GLU A 42 -19.70 15.89 -25.13
C GLU A 42 -19.40 17.31 -25.59
N ALA A 43 -18.93 18.15 -24.65
CA ALA A 43 -18.61 19.54 -24.93
C ALA A 43 -17.74 19.58 -26.18
N SER A 44 -18.18 20.34 -27.19
CA SER A 44 -17.39 20.54 -28.40
C SER A 44 -16.00 21.01 -27.98
N PRO A 45 -14.91 20.46 -28.56
CA PRO A 45 -13.58 20.94 -28.26
C PRO A 45 -13.60 22.46 -28.40
N LEU A 46 -13.15 23.15 -27.36
CA LEU A 46 -12.92 24.60 -27.41
C LEU A 46 -11.86 24.82 -28.48
N VAL A 47 -12.31 24.98 -29.72
CA VAL A 47 -11.47 25.52 -30.77
C VAL A 47 -11.20 26.93 -30.31
N ALA A 48 -9.95 27.21 -29.92
CA ALA A 48 -9.49 28.58 -29.80
C ALA A 48 -9.82 29.26 -31.14
N LEU A 49 -10.87 30.07 -31.14
CA LEU A 49 -11.14 30.97 -32.24
C LEU A 49 -10.00 31.96 -32.19
N ASN A 50 -8.96 31.73 -33.01
CA ASN A 50 -7.93 32.72 -33.24
C ASN A 50 -8.63 34.06 -33.56
N ASP A 51 -8.35 35.09 -32.75
CA ASP A 51 -8.87 36.47 -32.87
C ASP A 51 -8.46 37.19 -34.17
N TRP A 52 -7.81 36.48 -35.10
CA TRP A 52 -7.25 37.02 -36.34
C TRP A 52 -8.08 36.67 -37.60
N ARG A 53 -9.35 36.30 -37.47
CA ARG A 53 -10.21 36.04 -38.65
C ARG A 53 -10.92 37.31 -39.13
N PRO A 54 -10.87 37.65 -40.44
CA PRO A 54 -11.54 38.83 -40.97
C PRO A 54 -13.07 38.70 -40.86
N VAL A 55 -13.70 39.77 -40.36
CA VAL A 55 -15.09 39.84 -39.83
C VAL A 55 -16.20 39.51 -40.86
N ASN A 56 -15.90 39.38 -42.15
CA ASN A 56 -16.93 39.29 -43.21
C ASN A 56 -16.79 38.10 -44.18
N GLN A 57 -16.31 36.93 -43.74
CA GLN A 57 -16.33 35.74 -44.60
C GLN A 57 -17.72 35.06 -44.54
N ARG A 58 -18.50 35.13 -45.62
CA ARG A 58 -19.76 34.36 -45.77
C ARG A 58 -19.46 32.86 -45.78
N VAL A 59 -19.65 32.19 -44.65
CA VAL A 59 -19.52 30.74 -44.53
C VAL A 59 -20.77 30.08 -45.12
N ARG A 60 -20.62 29.40 -46.27
CA ARG A 60 -21.65 28.45 -46.74
C ARG A 60 -21.87 27.40 -45.66
N LYS A 61 -23.11 27.20 -45.22
CA LYS A 61 -23.50 26.12 -44.30
C LYS A 61 -23.24 24.77 -44.96
N SER A 62 -22.01 24.27 -44.86
CA SER A 62 -21.72 22.86 -45.13
C SER A 62 -22.49 22.02 -44.10
N ARG A 63 -23.18 20.98 -44.57
CA ARG A 63 -23.81 19.97 -43.69
C ARG A 63 -22.78 19.60 -42.62
N ARG A 64 -23.14 19.74 -41.34
CA ARG A 64 -22.33 19.33 -40.19
C ARG A 64 -21.99 17.84 -40.30
N THR A 65 -20.91 17.51 -41.01
CA THR A 65 -20.19 16.27 -40.81
C THR A 65 -19.51 16.40 -39.45
N LYS A 66 -19.69 15.39 -38.59
CA LYS A 66 -19.01 15.34 -37.28
C LYS A 66 -17.52 15.62 -37.50
N PRO A 67 -16.86 16.45 -36.68
CA PRO A 67 -15.43 16.67 -36.81
C PRO A 67 -14.75 15.30 -36.74
N ARG A 68 -14.20 14.85 -37.87
CA ARG A 68 -13.34 13.67 -37.88
C ARG A 68 -12.05 14.10 -37.22
N ARG A 69 -11.73 13.47 -36.08
CA ARG A 69 -10.44 13.56 -35.40
C ARG A 69 -9.31 13.55 -36.44
N SER A 70 -8.31 14.42 -36.29
CA SER A 70 -7.12 14.41 -37.15
C SER A 70 -6.59 12.99 -37.27
N LYS A 71 -6.26 12.59 -38.50
CA LYS A 71 -5.71 11.26 -38.78
C LYS A 71 -4.33 11.16 -38.10
N ASP A 72 -4.04 10.00 -37.53
CA ASP A 72 -2.79 9.71 -36.82
C ASP A 72 -1.66 9.57 -37.85
N GLU A 73 -0.79 10.59 -37.98
CA GLU A 73 0.23 10.70 -39.03
C GLU A 73 1.31 9.60 -38.93
N THR A 74 1.57 9.07 -37.73
CA THR A 74 2.60 8.04 -37.46
C THR A 74 2.31 6.68 -38.12
N ARG A 75 1.06 6.43 -38.52
CA ARG A 75 0.61 5.17 -39.11
C ARG A 75 0.58 5.19 -40.63
N GLU A 76 1.06 6.28 -41.25
CA GLU A 76 1.10 6.43 -42.69
C GLU A 76 2.41 5.88 -43.23
N GLY A 77 2.32 4.66 -43.79
CA GLY A 77 3.42 4.04 -44.51
C GLY A 77 2.95 2.73 -45.14
N VAL A 78 3.19 2.57 -46.44
CA VAL A 78 2.93 1.30 -47.14
C VAL A 78 3.70 0.18 -46.45
N LEU A 79 4.96 0.45 -46.08
CA LEU A 79 5.82 -0.48 -45.35
C LEU A 79 5.26 -0.85 -43.97
N TYR A 80 4.80 0.14 -43.20
CA TYR A 80 4.16 -0.09 -41.90
C TYR A 80 2.91 -0.96 -42.05
N THR A 81 2.05 -0.66 -43.04
CA THR A 81 0.80 -1.39 -43.26
C THR A 81 1.04 -2.85 -43.65
N VAL A 82 2.07 -3.12 -44.46
CA VAL A 82 2.43 -4.48 -44.91
C VAL A 82 3.18 -5.27 -43.84
N LEU A 83 4.18 -4.67 -43.17
CA LEU A 83 5.03 -5.36 -42.20
C LEU A 83 4.41 -5.48 -40.80
N LYS A 84 3.44 -4.64 -40.46
CA LYS A 84 2.79 -4.66 -39.14
C LYS A 84 2.24 -6.04 -38.80
N TRP A 85 1.46 -6.65 -39.69
CA TRP A 85 0.78 -7.92 -39.40
C TRP A 85 1.75 -9.11 -39.27
N PRO A 86 2.70 -9.33 -40.20
CA PRO A 86 3.73 -10.37 -40.04
C PRO A 86 4.57 -10.20 -38.78
N PHE A 87 4.97 -8.97 -38.45
CA PHE A 87 5.78 -8.71 -37.28
C PHE A 87 4.97 -8.89 -35.99
N LEU A 88 3.73 -8.38 -35.94
CA LEU A 88 2.80 -8.59 -34.83
C LEU A 88 2.58 -10.09 -34.56
N PHE A 89 2.33 -10.89 -35.59
CA PHE A 89 2.15 -12.34 -35.46
C PHE A 89 3.41 -13.03 -34.95
N THR A 90 4.59 -12.69 -35.49
CA THR A 90 5.88 -13.22 -35.03
C THR A 90 6.12 -12.92 -33.56
N VAL A 91 5.89 -11.68 -33.12
CA VAL A 91 6.08 -11.29 -31.72
C VAL A 91 5.07 -11.98 -30.81
N PHE A 92 3.80 -12.07 -31.18
CA PHE A 92 2.80 -12.81 -30.38
C PHE A 92 3.11 -14.31 -30.31
N ALA A 93 3.55 -14.92 -31.42
CA ALA A 93 3.98 -16.32 -31.42
C ALA A 93 5.16 -16.53 -30.47
N TRP A 94 6.15 -15.63 -30.48
CA TRP A 94 7.28 -15.69 -29.55
C TRP A 94 6.86 -15.49 -28.08
N ILE A 95 6.01 -14.51 -27.80
CA ILE A 95 5.44 -14.31 -26.44
C ILE A 95 4.67 -15.56 -25.99
N THR A 96 3.97 -16.24 -26.88
CA THR A 96 3.25 -17.49 -26.57
C THR A 96 4.23 -18.62 -26.21
N VAL A 97 5.31 -18.77 -26.97
CA VAL A 97 6.39 -19.74 -26.66
C VAL A 97 7.04 -19.44 -25.31
N LEU A 98 7.38 -18.18 -25.05
CA LEU A 98 7.90 -17.73 -23.75
C LEU A 98 6.91 -18.01 -22.62
N GLY A 99 5.61 -17.75 -22.84
CA GLY A 99 4.55 -18.03 -21.88
C GLY A 99 4.42 -19.52 -21.54
N PHE A 100 4.57 -20.40 -22.53
CA PHE A 100 4.60 -21.85 -22.30
C PHE A 100 5.86 -22.28 -21.53
N ALA A 101 7.04 -21.76 -21.90
CA ALA A 101 8.29 -22.01 -21.18
C ALA A 101 8.23 -21.50 -19.72
N TYR A 102 7.56 -20.37 -19.50
CA TYR A 102 7.27 -19.82 -18.18
C TYR A 102 6.43 -20.79 -17.36
N ALA A 103 5.32 -21.27 -17.91
CA ALA A 103 4.42 -22.21 -17.26
C ALA A 103 5.14 -23.52 -16.87
N LEU A 104 5.98 -24.07 -17.76
CA LEU A 104 6.80 -25.25 -17.47
C LEU A 104 7.79 -25.01 -16.33
N THR A 105 8.46 -23.86 -16.33
CA THR A 105 9.41 -23.50 -15.26
C THR A 105 8.68 -23.33 -13.92
N ARG A 106 7.48 -22.75 -13.92
CA ARG A 106 6.63 -22.63 -12.72
C ARG A 106 6.15 -23.99 -12.21
N LEU A 107 5.78 -24.90 -13.12
CA LEU A 107 5.42 -26.27 -12.78
C LEU A 107 6.60 -27.01 -12.14
N TYR A 108 7.80 -26.88 -12.70
CA TYR A 108 9.03 -27.44 -12.13
C TYR A 108 9.27 -26.94 -10.69
N ILE A 109 9.21 -25.61 -10.47
CA ILE A 109 9.42 -25.04 -9.12
C ILE A 109 8.34 -25.53 -8.16
N PHE A 110 7.08 -25.61 -8.60
CA PHE A 110 5.97 -26.11 -7.79
C PHE A 110 6.19 -27.57 -7.36
N LEU A 111 6.54 -28.45 -8.31
CA LEU A 111 6.82 -29.87 -8.02
C LEU A 111 8.03 -30.02 -7.10
N TYR A 112 9.09 -29.25 -7.34
CA TYR A 112 10.28 -29.24 -6.49
C TYR A 112 9.94 -28.83 -5.06
N GLU A 113 9.18 -27.73 -4.89
CA GLU A 113 8.75 -27.27 -3.58
C GLU A 113 7.89 -28.32 -2.89
N GLN A 114 6.89 -28.89 -3.57
CA GLN A 114 6.00 -29.89 -3.00
C GLN A 114 6.76 -31.14 -2.51
N CYS A 115 7.69 -31.64 -3.32
CA CYS A 115 8.47 -32.83 -2.99
C CYS A 115 9.46 -32.61 -1.83
N VAL A 116 10.10 -31.43 -1.77
CA VAL A 116 11.20 -31.16 -0.82
C VAL A 116 10.72 -30.44 0.45
N THR A 117 9.73 -29.56 0.36
CA THR A 117 9.40 -28.60 1.42
C THR A 117 8.06 -28.82 2.11
N TRP A 118 7.14 -29.59 1.51
CA TRP A 118 5.79 -29.86 2.05
C TRP A 118 5.72 -31.24 2.73
N ARG A 119 6.71 -31.58 3.56
CA ARG A 119 6.74 -32.85 4.31
C ARG A 119 7.00 -32.62 5.80
N GLY A 120 6.37 -33.46 6.63
CA GLY A 120 6.63 -33.56 8.07
C GLY A 120 6.20 -32.34 8.90
N GLN A 121 6.99 -32.01 9.91
CA GLN A 121 6.69 -30.99 10.92
C GLN A 121 6.58 -29.57 10.34
N ARG A 122 7.34 -29.25 9.29
CA ARG A 122 7.31 -27.94 8.62
C ARG A 122 5.94 -27.63 8.00
N GLU A 123 5.31 -28.64 7.42
CA GLU A 123 3.98 -28.51 6.82
C GLU A 123 2.91 -28.27 7.89
N ARG A 124 2.98 -29.02 9.00
CA ARG A 124 2.08 -28.84 10.15
C ARG A 124 2.12 -27.41 10.68
N LEU A 125 3.31 -26.87 10.96
CA LEU A 125 3.48 -25.50 11.47
C LEU A 125 3.02 -24.42 10.46
N ARG A 126 3.17 -24.66 9.15
CA ARG A 126 2.65 -23.76 8.12
C ARG A 126 1.13 -23.79 8.00
N ARG A 127 0.52 -24.95 8.16
CA ARG A 127 -0.94 -25.07 8.22
C ARG A 127 -1.49 -24.34 9.44
N GLU A 128 -0.81 -24.48 10.58
CA GLU A 128 -1.16 -23.77 11.81
C GLU A 128 -1.20 -22.26 11.60
N LEU A 129 -0.23 -21.67 10.90
CA LEU A 129 -0.26 -20.26 10.51
C LEU A 129 -1.52 -19.88 9.71
N SER A 130 -1.91 -20.71 8.74
CA SER A 130 -3.03 -20.41 7.83
C SER A 130 -4.41 -20.50 8.49
N VAL A 131 -4.51 -21.22 9.61
CA VAL A 131 -5.76 -21.41 10.36
C VAL A 131 -6.06 -20.23 11.27
N GLN A 132 -5.04 -19.51 11.74
CA GLN A 132 -5.22 -18.41 12.71
C GLN A 132 -6.11 -17.29 12.17
N THR A 133 -6.98 -16.73 13.00
CA THR A 133 -7.87 -15.61 12.63
C THR A 133 -7.39 -14.27 13.17
N ASN A 134 -6.58 -14.29 14.22
CA ASN A 134 -6.00 -13.13 14.89
C ASN A 134 -4.48 -13.02 14.61
N TYR A 135 -3.98 -11.79 14.56
CA TYR A 135 -2.56 -11.52 14.37
C TYR A 135 -1.70 -11.99 15.54
N GLN A 136 -2.17 -11.87 16.79
CA GLN A 136 -1.38 -12.29 17.96
C GLN A 136 -1.10 -13.79 17.95
N ASP A 137 -2.10 -14.61 17.63
CA ASP A 137 -1.94 -16.06 17.54
C ASP A 137 -1.15 -16.46 16.29
N TRP A 138 -1.34 -15.73 15.18
CA TRP A 138 -0.50 -15.86 14.00
C TRP A 138 0.99 -15.58 14.32
N LEU A 139 1.27 -14.55 15.12
CA LEU A 139 2.63 -14.18 15.52
C LEU A 139 3.27 -15.27 16.39
N LYS A 140 2.54 -15.85 17.34
CA LYS A 140 3.01 -16.99 18.15
C LYS A 140 3.35 -18.20 17.27
N ALA A 141 2.47 -18.54 16.33
CA ALA A 141 2.72 -19.61 15.36
C ALA A 141 3.92 -19.30 14.44
N ALA A 142 4.12 -18.02 14.08
CA ALA A 142 5.26 -17.58 13.26
C ALA A 142 6.59 -17.70 14.02
N GLN A 143 6.60 -17.33 15.30
CA GLN A 143 7.75 -17.50 16.18
C GLN A 143 8.11 -18.98 16.38
N ALA A 144 7.10 -19.85 16.55
CA ALA A 144 7.33 -21.30 16.62
C ALA A 144 7.96 -21.84 15.33
N LEU A 145 7.51 -21.37 14.17
CA LEU A 145 8.08 -21.75 12.88
C LEU A 145 9.51 -21.21 12.69
N ASP A 146 9.78 -19.96 13.09
CA ASP A 146 11.12 -19.37 13.04
C ASP A 146 12.10 -20.11 13.97
N THR A 147 11.65 -20.52 15.15
CA THR A 147 12.43 -21.33 16.10
C THR A 147 12.81 -22.67 15.49
N TYR A 148 11.84 -23.37 14.88
CA TYR A 148 12.07 -24.64 14.19
C TYR A 148 13.05 -24.51 13.01
N LEU A 149 12.99 -23.42 12.26
CA LEU A 149 13.89 -23.18 11.11
C LEU A 149 15.29 -22.66 11.52
N GLY A 150 15.46 -22.24 12.78
CA GLY A 150 16.70 -21.65 13.29
C GLY A 150 16.89 -20.19 12.86
N ASN A 151 15.81 -19.49 12.53
CA ASN A 151 15.83 -18.11 12.06
C ASN A 151 16.14 -17.09 13.17
N LEU A 152 15.96 -17.46 14.45
CA LEU A 152 16.28 -16.59 15.59
C LEU A 152 17.76 -16.21 15.63
N LYS A 153 18.66 -17.16 15.37
CA LYS A 153 20.11 -16.90 15.31
C LYS A 153 20.48 -15.85 14.27
N TRP A 154 19.68 -15.71 13.20
CA TRP A 154 19.92 -14.67 12.20
C TRP A 154 19.50 -13.28 12.68
N LYS A 155 18.49 -13.19 13.55
CA LYS A 155 18.07 -11.91 14.14
C LYS A 155 19.11 -11.34 15.09
N GLU A 156 19.75 -12.23 15.87
CA GLU A 156 20.81 -11.92 16.82
C GLU A 156 22.10 -11.48 16.12
N THR A 157 22.39 -12.01 14.92
CA THR A 157 23.56 -11.58 14.15
C THR A 157 23.28 -10.23 13.50
N ASP A 158 24.08 -9.20 13.77
CA ASP A 158 23.92 -7.87 13.18
C ASP A 158 24.28 -7.84 11.68
N GLU A 159 25.30 -8.56 11.24
CA GLU A 159 25.82 -8.41 9.87
C GLU A 159 24.80 -8.83 8.79
N TYR A 160 24.56 -7.97 7.79
CA TYR A 160 23.80 -8.30 6.59
C TYR A 160 24.17 -7.38 5.43
N ALA A 161 24.02 -7.88 4.19
CA ALA A 161 24.48 -7.17 3.00
C ALA A 161 23.60 -5.98 2.59
N TYR A 162 22.34 -5.96 3.04
CA TYR A 162 21.32 -5.03 2.52
C TYR A 162 21.04 -3.83 3.42
N TYR A 163 21.85 -3.63 4.46
CA TYR A 163 21.79 -2.47 5.36
C TYR A 163 23.14 -2.23 6.04
N ASP A 164 23.40 -0.98 6.45
CA ASP A 164 24.64 -0.59 7.12
C ASP A 164 24.52 -0.73 8.64
N HIS A 165 24.77 -1.95 9.12
CA HIS A 165 24.76 -2.28 10.55
C HIS A 165 25.80 -1.49 11.37
N LEU A 166 26.94 -1.09 10.79
CA LEU A 166 28.00 -0.37 11.51
C LEU A 166 27.53 1.06 11.83
N THR A 167 26.92 1.72 10.85
CA THR A 167 26.35 3.06 11.06
C THR A 167 25.19 3.01 12.05
N ILE A 168 24.33 2.00 11.98
CA ILE A 168 23.20 1.87 12.91
C ILE A 168 23.68 1.65 14.34
N ASN A 169 24.64 0.75 14.56
CA ASN A 169 25.22 0.52 15.89
C ASN A 169 25.80 1.80 16.51
N LYS A 170 26.53 2.60 15.70
CA LYS A 170 27.05 3.91 16.14
C LYS A 170 25.93 4.88 16.50
N VAL A 171 24.92 5.00 15.64
CA VAL A 171 23.78 5.91 15.85
C VAL A 171 22.97 5.51 17.08
N VAL A 172 22.68 4.22 17.27
CA VAL A 172 21.96 3.72 18.46
C VAL A 172 22.75 4.04 19.74
N THR A 173 24.06 3.84 19.71
CA THR A 173 24.93 4.16 20.86
C THR A 173 24.88 5.66 21.19
N GLN A 174 24.98 6.52 20.17
CA GLN A 174 24.92 7.98 20.33
C GLN A 174 23.54 8.46 20.81
N LEU A 175 22.45 7.91 20.25
CA LEU A 175 21.09 8.23 20.69
C LEU A 175 20.88 7.85 22.16
N LYS A 176 21.35 6.67 22.58
CA LYS A 176 21.27 6.24 23.99
C LYS A 176 22.06 7.15 24.93
N GLN A 177 23.26 7.56 24.53
CA GLN A 177 24.11 8.44 25.34
C GLN A 177 23.48 9.83 25.50
N THR A 178 23.07 10.44 24.38
CA THR A 178 22.44 11.78 24.37
C THR A 178 21.08 11.77 25.05
N ARG A 179 20.26 10.72 24.87
CA ARG A 179 18.98 10.57 25.58
C ARG A 179 19.20 10.52 27.10
N LYS A 180 20.14 9.71 27.59
CA LYS A 180 20.46 9.64 29.04
C LYS A 180 20.94 10.99 29.57
N ALA A 181 21.80 11.69 28.83
CA ALA A 181 22.26 13.03 29.20
C ALA A 181 21.09 14.02 29.30
N ALA A 182 20.20 14.03 28.30
CA ALA A 182 19.00 14.86 28.31
C ALA A 182 18.04 14.51 29.46
N GLU A 183 17.82 13.22 29.76
CA GLU A 183 17.03 12.79 30.91
C GLU A 183 17.62 13.27 32.24
N THR A 184 18.95 13.19 32.40
CA THR A 184 19.63 13.69 33.61
C THR A 184 19.56 15.21 33.75
N GLU A 185 19.67 15.98 32.66
CA GLU A 185 19.48 17.44 32.69
C GLU A 185 18.03 17.82 33.01
N MET A 186 17.05 17.03 32.56
CA MET A 186 15.64 17.27 32.88
C MET A 186 15.31 17.00 34.34
N GLN A 187 15.96 16.00 34.97
CA GLN A 187 15.73 15.65 36.37
C GLN A 187 16.52 16.53 37.35
N ASN A 188 17.81 16.77 37.08
CA ASN A 188 18.71 17.44 38.02
C ASN A 188 18.79 18.97 37.80
N GLY A 189 18.10 19.48 36.78
CA GLY A 189 18.31 20.84 36.30
C GLY A 189 19.64 20.97 35.53
N ARG A 190 19.83 22.12 34.88
CA ARG A 190 20.99 22.38 34.03
C ARG A 190 22.27 22.36 34.88
N SER A 191 23.05 21.30 34.78
CA SER A 191 24.26 21.09 35.59
C SER A 191 25.52 21.39 34.76
N GLY A 192 25.72 22.65 34.38
CA GLY A 192 26.96 23.10 33.72
C GLY A 192 26.83 24.33 32.83
N LEU A 193 27.95 25.04 32.63
CA LEU A 193 28.12 26.17 31.71
C LEU A 193 28.61 25.76 30.30
N SER A 194 28.53 24.48 29.90
CA SER A 194 28.99 24.02 28.58
C SER A 194 27.95 24.14 27.46
N ASP A 195 28.46 24.27 26.23
CA ASP A 195 27.78 24.53 24.96
C ASP A 195 26.56 23.64 24.68
N SER A 196 25.44 24.28 24.31
CA SER A 196 24.15 23.73 23.84
C SER A 196 23.45 22.70 24.78
N PRO A 197 22.15 22.84 25.09
CA PRO A 197 21.42 21.85 25.89
C PRO A 197 21.44 20.47 25.23
N ALA A 198 21.52 19.39 26.01
CA ALA A 198 21.62 18.02 25.47
C ALA A 198 20.41 17.63 24.61
N VAL A 199 19.26 18.28 24.82
CA VAL A 199 18.05 18.12 24.00
C VAL A 199 18.24 18.69 22.59
N GLU A 200 19.00 19.78 22.40
CA GLU A 200 19.32 20.30 21.07
C GLU A 200 20.28 19.38 20.30
N GLU A 201 21.26 18.78 20.99
CA GLU A 201 22.11 17.75 20.40
C GLU A 201 21.27 16.53 19.96
N LEU A 202 20.30 16.12 20.78
CA LEU A 202 19.36 15.06 20.44
C LEU A 202 18.52 15.41 19.20
N CYS A 203 18.03 16.64 19.09
CA CYS A 203 17.34 17.13 17.90
C CYS A 203 18.23 17.03 16.65
N PHE A 204 19.49 17.48 16.74
CA PHE A 204 20.43 17.37 15.62
C PHE A 204 20.66 15.91 15.18
N LEU A 205 20.83 14.99 16.14
CA LEU A 205 20.96 13.56 15.84
C LEU A 205 19.69 12.97 15.21
N LEU A 206 18.51 13.37 15.68
CA LEU A 206 17.24 12.96 15.11
C LEU A 206 17.08 13.45 13.66
N GLU A 207 17.50 14.67 13.34
CA GLU A 207 17.50 15.17 11.95
C GLU A 207 18.43 14.38 11.03
N ALA A 208 19.55 13.91 11.56
CA ALA A 208 20.49 13.08 10.80
C ALA A 208 19.93 11.68 10.53
N CYS A 209 19.26 11.07 11.51
CA CYS A 209 18.86 9.66 11.45
C CYS A 209 17.41 9.42 10.96
N VAL A 210 16.48 10.36 11.17
CA VAL A 210 15.08 10.22 10.75
C VAL A 210 14.92 10.66 9.30
N LYS A 211 15.35 9.78 8.39
CA LYS A 211 15.26 9.95 6.94
C LYS A 211 14.60 8.72 6.32
N ASN A 212 14.01 8.89 5.14
CA ASN A 212 13.45 7.77 4.39
C ASN A 212 14.52 6.68 4.14
N ASN A 213 14.26 5.44 4.56
CA ASN A 213 15.17 4.30 4.45
C ASN A 213 16.61 4.57 4.95
N PHE A 214 16.77 5.27 6.08
CA PHE A 214 18.08 5.54 6.68
C PHE A 214 18.91 4.25 6.85
N ALA A 215 20.15 4.24 6.35
CA ALA A 215 21.06 3.10 6.40
C ALA A 215 20.49 1.75 5.87
N GLY A 216 19.39 1.76 5.11
CA GLY A 216 18.75 0.55 4.59
C GLY A 216 17.84 -0.20 5.57
N VAL A 217 17.46 0.39 6.72
CA VAL A 217 16.62 -0.27 7.75
C VAL A 217 15.22 -0.66 7.26
N GLU A 218 14.74 -0.04 6.20
CA GLU A 218 13.43 -0.29 5.59
C GLU A 218 13.53 -1.16 4.35
N ASN A 219 14.68 -1.81 4.11
CA ASN A 219 14.81 -2.73 3.00
C ASN A 219 13.89 -3.96 3.20
N PRO A 220 12.95 -4.25 2.26
CA PRO A 220 12.05 -5.40 2.35
C PRO A 220 12.77 -6.76 2.51
N ARG A 221 14.04 -6.86 2.11
CA ARG A 221 14.87 -8.06 2.25
C ARG A 221 15.13 -8.43 3.71
N LEU A 222 15.34 -7.44 4.60
CA LEU A 222 15.51 -7.67 6.03
C LEU A 222 14.31 -8.40 6.63
N TYR A 223 13.11 -7.96 6.25
CA TYR A 223 11.88 -8.58 6.74
C TYR A 223 11.53 -9.87 5.99
N SER A 224 12.28 -10.27 4.96
CA SER A 224 11.98 -11.47 4.18
C SER A 224 12.58 -12.75 4.75
N GLU A 225 13.62 -12.67 5.59
CA GLU A 225 14.37 -13.83 6.10
C GLU A 225 13.67 -14.56 7.26
N THR A 226 12.71 -13.89 7.92
CA THR A 226 11.96 -14.45 9.06
C THR A 226 10.46 -14.32 8.85
N TYR A 227 9.68 -15.18 9.51
CA TYR A 227 8.22 -15.06 9.53
C TYR A 227 7.77 -13.99 10.52
N SER A 228 8.53 -13.78 11.61
CA SER A 228 8.26 -12.83 12.68
C SER A 228 9.28 -11.69 12.71
N GLY A 229 8.91 -10.50 12.23
CA GLY A 229 9.72 -9.28 12.40
C GLY A 229 11.01 -9.22 11.59
N THR A 230 12.04 -8.59 12.18
CA THR A 230 13.33 -8.27 11.54
C THR A 230 14.47 -8.57 12.52
N LYS A 231 15.68 -8.06 12.22
CA LYS A 231 16.85 -8.12 13.10
C LYS A 231 16.66 -7.33 14.38
N ASP A 232 17.30 -7.78 15.46
CA ASP A 232 17.17 -7.18 16.78
C ASP A 232 17.75 -5.76 16.80
N LEU A 233 18.92 -5.54 16.15
CA LEU A 233 19.52 -4.21 16.00
C LEU A 233 18.59 -3.19 15.31
N VAL A 234 17.84 -3.64 14.29
CA VAL A 234 16.90 -2.75 13.56
C VAL A 234 15.73 -2.40 14.47
N GLN A 235 15.22 -3.37 15.23
CA GLN A 235 14.15 -3.14 16.19
C GLN A 235 14.58 -2.19 17.31
N GLU A 236 15.80 -2.38 17.84
CA GLU A 236 16.41 -1.51 18.85
C GLU A 236 16.55 -0.07 18.35
N TYR A 237 17.01 0.12 17.11
CA TYR A 237 17.08 1.45 16.50
C TYR A 237 15.71 2.13 16.41
N ILE A 238 14.68 1.43 15.95
CA ILE A 238 13.32 1.98 15.83
C ILE A 238 12.76 2.34 17.21
N ASP A 239 12.99 1.50 18.21
CA ASP A 239 12.52 1.69 19.58
C ASP A 239 13.23 2.87 20.26
N GLU A 240 14.54 3.01 20.04
CA GLU A 240 15.33 4.13 20.56
C GLU A 240 14.94 5.46 19.90
N VAL A 241 14.83 5.51 18.57
CA VAL A 241 14.37 6.72 17.84
C VAL A 241 12.99 7.17 18.33
N HIS A 242 12.05 6.24 18.49
CA HIS A 242 10.73 6.55 19.03
C HIS A 242 10.80 7.11 20.46
N SER A 243 11.67 6.56 21.30
CA SER A 243 11.86 7.04 22.68
C SER A 243 12.47 8.44 22.72
N CYS A 244 13.46 8.72 21.87
CA CYS A 244 14.06 10.04 21.72
C CYS A 244 13.05 11.09 21.22
N ILE A 245 12.22 10.76 20.23
CA ILE A 245 11.15 11.65 19.75
C ILE A 245 10.17 12.00 20.88
N ARG A 246 9.79 11.03 21.71
CA ARG A 246 8.92 11.28 22.87
C ARG A 246 9.59 12.17 23.90
N LEU A 247 10.89 11.99 24.17
CA LEU A 247 11.62 12.85 25.09
C LEU A 247 11.67 14.31 24.61
N VAL A 248 11.94 14.54 23.31
CA VAL A 248 11.92 15.90 22.73
C VAL A 248 10.53 16.53 22.82
N LEU A 249 9.48 15.73 22.63
CA LEU A 249 8.10 16.19 22.76
C LEU A 249 7.78 16.65 24.19
N ASP A 250 8.14 15.84 25.19
CA ASP A 250 7.86 16.09 26.60
C ASP A 250 8.78 17.17 27.23
N SER A 251 9.92 17.48 26.59
CA SER A 251 10.90 18.45 27.09
C SER A 251 10.35 19.88 27.16
N LYS A 252 10.50 20.57 28.30
CA LYS A 252 10.13 22.00 28.42
C LYS A 252 11.26 22.97 28.06
N GLN A 253 12.43 22.45 27.67
CA GLN A 253 13.62 23.26 27.41
C GLN A 253 13.56 23.98 26.05
N ILE A 254 12.82 23.42 25.08
CA ILE A 254 12.65 23.98 23.74
C ILE A 254 11.25 24.61 23.62
N SER A 255 11.17 25.75 22.94
CA SER A 255 9.89 26.41 22.66
C SER A 255 8.98 25.53 21.78
N ASN A 256 7.66 25.70 21.88
CA ASN A 256 6.73 24.93 21.04
C ASN A 256 6.88 25.28 19.55
N GLU A 257 7.30 26.49 19.20
CA GLU A 257 7.50 26.92 17.81
C GLU A 257 8.70 26.21 17.18
N ASP A 258 9.83 26.13 17.91
CA ASP A 258 11.04 25.45 17.44
C ASP A 258 10.81 23.94 17.34
N LYS A 259 10.10 23.35 18.30
CA LYS A 259 9.67 21.93 18.20
C LYS A 259 8.81 21.69 16.97
N TYR A 260 7.85 22.59 16.68
CA TYR A 260 7.01 22.46 15.51
C TYR A 260 7.82 22.53 14.21
N ALA A 261 8.78 23.47 14.13
CA ALA A 261 9.68 23.57 12.98
C ALA A 261 10.52 22.29 12.81
N HIS A 262 11.08 21.78 13.91
CA HIS A 262 11.85 20.54 13.94
C HIS A 262 11.00 19.33 13.48
N PHE A 263 9.82 19.11 14.07
CA PHE A 263 8.93 18.01 13.66
C PHE A 263 8.44 18.15 12.22
N LYS A 264 8.26 19.37 11.71
CA LYS A 264 7.93 19.62 10.30
C LYS A 264 9.08 19.22 9.38
N HIS A 265 10.31 19.50 9.77
CA HIS A 265 11.50 19.07 9.07
C HIS A 265 11.62 17.53 9.07
N LEU A 266 11.46 16.88 10.23
CA LEU A 266 11.44 15.41 10.34
C LEU A 266 10.35 14.77 9.47
N ALA A 267 9.13 15.31 9.49
CA ALA A 267 8.01 14.80 8.68
C ALA A 267 8.29 14.90 7.16
N THR A 268 8.98 15.97 6.75
CA THR A 268 9.35 16.19 5.34
C THR A 268 10.42 15.18 4.90
N ASN A 269 11.43 14.93 5.74
CA ASN A 269 12.54 14.01 5.44
C ASN A 269 12.14 12.53 5.54
N PHE A 270 11.29 12.18 6.52
CA PHE A 270 10.80 10.81 6.69
C PHE A 270 9.80 10.47 5.59
N GLY A 271 8.84 11.35 5.33
CA GLY A 271 7.72 11.12 4.41
C GLY A 271 6.60 10.28 5.02
N ARG A 272 5.46 10.22 4.32
CA ARG A 272 4.22 9.58 4.79
C ARG A 272 3.98 8.19 4.20
N THR A 273 3.12 7.43 4.86
CA THR A 273 2.68 6.11 4.40
C THR A 273 1.32 6.15 3.71
N ALA A 274 1.18 5.47 2.57
CA ALA A 274 -0.10 5.32 1.86
C ALA A 274 -0.47 3.85 1.60
N LEU A 275 -1.76 3.54 1.73
CA LEU A 275 -2.37 2.27 1.31
C LEU A 275 -2.91 2.40 -0.12
N CYS A 276 -2.44 1.56 -1.03
CA CYS A 276 -2.84 1.54 -2.43
C CYS A 276 -3.63 0.27 -2.76
N LEU A 277 -4.90 0.42 -3.12
CA LEU A 277 -5.80 -0.66 -3.48
C LEU A 277 -5.94 -0.74 -5.00
N SER A 278 -5.32 -1.74 -5.59
CA SER A 278 -5.36 -1.97 -7.03
C SER A 278 -6.73 -2.43 -7.53
N GLY A 279 -6.98 -2.20 -8.81
CA GLY A 279 -8.09 -2.80 -9.56
C GLY A 279 -8.05 -4.33 -9.58
N GLY A 280 -9.11 -4.95 -10.11
CA GLY A 280 -9.18 -6.41 -10.24
C GLY A 280 -10.59 -7.01 -10.26
N ALA A 281 -11.62 -6.22 -10.60
CA ALA A 281 -13.02 -6.63 -10.55
C ALA A 281 -13.38 -7.23 -9.16
N THR A 282 -14.05 -8.38 -9.11
CA THR A 282 -14.45 -9.03 -7.83
C THR A 282 -13.26 -9.43 -6.95
N PHE A 283 -12.04 -9.56 -7.49
CA PHE A 283 -10.85 -9.80 -6.67
C PHE A 283 -10.55 -8.62 -5.71
N ALA A 284 -11.11 -7.43 -5.97
CA ALA A 284 -11.06 -6.31 -5.04
C ALA A 284 -11.64 -6.64 -3.66
N TYR A 285 -12.51 -7.66 -3.52
CA TYR A 285 -13.06 -8.03 -2.21
C TYR A 285 -12.02 -8.65 -1.27
N TYR A 286 -10.87 -9.12 -1.77
CA TYR A 286 -9.75 -9.48 -0.90
C TYR A 286 -9.21 -8.29 -0.11
N HIS A 287 -9.34 -7.06 -0.64
CA HIS A 287 -8.92 -5.84 0.04
C HIS A 287 -9.65 -5.65 1.37
N PHE A 288 -10.91 -6.07 1.48
CA PHE A 288 -11.64 -5.99 2.76
C PHE A 288 -10.91 -6.75 3.87
N GLY A 289 -10.34 -7.93 3.56
CA GLY A 289 -9.57 -8.71 4.52
C GLY A 289 -8.24 -8.03 4.88
N VAL A 290 -7.56 -7.44 3.90
CA VAL A 290 -6.32 -6.69 4.13
C VAL A 290 -6.58 -5.48 5.03
N ILE A 291 -7.58 -4.67 4.70
CA ILE A 291 -7.98 -3.51 5.50
C ILE A 291 -8.38 -3.96 6.90
N ARG A 292 -9.16 -5.04 7.01
CA ARG A 292 -9.58 -5.56 8.31
C ARG A 292 -8.39 -5.95 9.17
N ALA A 293 -7.37 -6.61 8.62
CA ALA A 293 -6.15 -6.95 9.35
C ALA A 293 -5.34 -5.71 9.77
N LEU A 294 -5.27 -4.67 8.92
CA LEU A 294 -4.60 -3.41 9.27
C LEU A 294 -5.37 -2.63 10.34
N LEU A 295 -6.71 -2.65 10.27
CA LEU A 295 -7.62 -2.01 11.21
C LEU A 295 -7.59 -2.70 12.58
N ASP A 296 -7.67 -4.04 12.62
CA ASP A 296 -7.59 -4.86 13.84
C ASP A 296 -6.23 -4.71 14.57
N ASN A 297 -5.22 -4.12 13.92
CA ASN A 297 -3.87 -3.93 14.46
C ASN A 297 -3.45 -2.44 14.54
N ASP A 298 -4.39 -1.51 14.36
CA ASP A 298 -4.17 -0.06 14.41
C ASP A 298 -3.09 0.50 13.47
N VAL A 299 -2.84 -0.21 12.37
CA VAL A 299 -1.83 0.12 11.35
C VAL A 299 -2.43 0.52 10.01
N LEU A 300 -3.72 0.85 9.97
CA LEU A 300 -4.34 1.41 8.78
C LEU A 300 -3.81 2.84 8.53
N PRO A 301 -3.16 3.13 7.39
CA PRO A 301 -2.66 4.46 7.05
C PRO A 301 -3.78 5.49 6.81
N GLU A 302 -3.47 6.77 6.99
CA GLU A 302 -4.43 7.86 6.75
C GLU A 302 -4.68 8.13 5.26
N ILE A 303 -3.65 7.93 4.43
CA ILE A 303 -3.70 8.13 2.97
C ILE A 303 -4.10 6.82 2.31
N ILE A 304 -5.24 6.82 1.62
CA ILE A 304 -5.78 5.65 0.94
C ILE A 304 -6.00 6.03 -0.52
N THR A 305 -5.42 5.26 -1.44
CA THR A 305 -5.70 5.36 -2.88
C THR A 305 -6.39 4.09 -3.36
N GLY A 306 -7.32 4.24 -4.30
CA GLY A 306 -7.95 3.11 -4.94
C GLY A 306 -8.21 3.36 -6.42
N THR A 307 -8.13 2.28 -7.19
CA THR A 307 -8.37 2.26 -8.64
C THR A 307 -9.44 1.22 -8.95
N SER A 308 -10.41 1.54 -9.81
CA SER A 308 -11.47 0.61 -10.24
C SER A 308 -12.19 -0.02 -9.03
N GLY A 309 -12.26 -1.35 -8.95
CA GLY A 309 -12.81 -2.05 -7.77
C GLY A 309 -12.13 -1.70 -6.44
N GLY A 310 -10.84 -1.35 -6.46
CA GLY A 310 -10.12 -0.83 -5.30
C GLY A 310 -10.59 0.55 -4.85
N ALA A 311 -11.06 1.39 -5.78
CA ALA A 311 -11.64 2.70 -5.46
C ALA A 311 -12.96 2.58 -4.69
N LEU A 312 -13.79 1.59 -5.01
CA LEU A 312 -15.01 1.29 -4.26
C LEU A 312 -14.69 0.93 -2.80
N VAL A 313 -13.70 0.06 -2.59
CA VAL A 313 -13.26 -0.34 -1.26
C VAL A 313 -12.61 0.85 -0.52
N ALA A 314 -11.77 1.63 -1.19
CA ALA A 314 -11.16 2.83 -0.62
C ALA A 314 -12.22 3.86 -0.18
N ALA A 315 -13.27 4.07 -0.99
CA ALA A 315 -14.38 4.96 -0.67
C ALA A 315 -15.16 4.48 0.56
N LEU A 316 -15.41 3.17 0.69
CA LEU A 316 -16.02 2.60 1.91
C LEU A 316 -15.19 2.95 3.16
N VAL A 317 -13.87 2.78 3.09
CA VAL A 317 -12.95 3.02 4.21
C VAL A 317 -12.83 4.50 4.55
N ALA A 318 -12.77 5.38 3.55
CA ALA A 318 -12.57 6.80 3.76
C ALA A 318 -13.83 7.56 4.20
N THR A 319 -15.03 7.01 3.98
CA THR A 319 -16.30 7.66 4.36
C THR A 319 -16.81 7.25 5.74
N ARG A 320 -16.20 6.25 6.37
CA ARG A 320 -16.65 5.65 7.64
C ARG A 320 -15.57 5.68 8.71
N THR A 321 -15.99 5.71 9.97
CA THR A 321 -15.08 5.67 11.13
C THR A 321 -14.52 4.27 11.37
N ASP A 322 -13.48 4.14 12.22
CA ASP A 322 -12.88 2.84 12.54
C ASP A 322 -13.88 1.86 13.15
N GLU A 323 -14.73 2.35 14.05
CA GLU A 323 -15.78 1.53 14.68
C GLU A 323 -16.88 1.11 13.70
N GLU A 324 -17.32 2.03 12.82
CA GLU A 324 -18.26 1.68 11.74
C GLU A 324 -17.66 0.61 10.81
N LEU A 325 -16.37 0.71 10.49
CA LEU A 325 -15.67 -0.26 9.63
C LEU A 325 -15.50 -1.62 10.30
N LYS A 326 -15.21 -1.68 11.60
CA LYS A 326 -15.14 -2.94 12.36
C LYS A 326 -16.49 -3.67 12.35
N GLN A 327 -17.62 -2.96 12.29
CA GLN A 327 -18.95 -3.57 12.18
C GLN A 327 -19.31 -3.99 10.76
N LEU A 328 -18.84 -3.25 9.75
CA LEU A 328 -19.19 -3.47 8.34
C LEU A 328 -18.34 -4.50 7.61
N LEU A 329 -17.07 -4.69 8.00
CA LEU A 329 -16.14 -5.63 7.37
C LEU A 329 -16.39 -7.06 7.85
N ILE A 330 -17.61 -7.54 7.61
CA ILE A 330 -18.11 -8.88 7.94
C ILE A 330 -18.69 -9.57 6.69
N PRO A 331 -18.74 -10.92 6.67
CA PRO A 331 -19.37 -11.73 5.62
C PRO A 331 -20.75 -11.25 5.15
N ALA A 332 -21.61 -10.74 6.03
CA ALA A 332 -22.92 -10.20 5.68
C ALA A 332 -22.86 -9.08 4.62
N LEU A 333 -21.74 -8.35 4.49
CA LEU A 333 -21.52 -7.30 3.48
C LEU A 333 -21.79 -7.77 2.05
N ALA A 334 -21.66 -9.08 1.79
CA ALA A 334 -21.98 -9.70 0.50
C ALA A 334 -23.40 -9.35 0.04
N HIS A 335 -24.36 -9.22 0.95
CA HIS A 335 -25.75 -8.89 0.61
C HIS A 335 -25.94 -7.48 0.02
N ARG A 336 -24.97 -6.57 0.18
CA ARG A 336 -24.97 -5.22 -0.42
C ARG A 336 -24.16 -5.13 -1.71
N ILE A 337 -23.37 -6.15 -2.02
CA ILE A 337 -22.60 -6.24 -3.26
C ILE A 337 -23.48 -6.90 -4.32
N ARG A 338 -24.34 -6.11 -4.99
CA ARG A 338 -25.34 -6.59 -5.98
C ARG A 338 -25.08 -6.05 -7.39
N ALA A 339 -23.81 -5.84 -7.67
CA ALA A 339 -23.27 -5.33 -8.92
C ALA A 339 -23.78 -6.09 -10.16
N CYS A 340 -23.90 -7.40 -10.05
CA CYS A 340 -24.19 -8.34 -11.14
C CYS A 340 -25.56 -9.02 -10.98
N HIS A 341 -26.51 -8.41 -10.27
CA HIS A 341 -27.78 -9.06 -9.92
C HIS A 341 -28.72 -9.28 -11.12
N GLU A 342 -28.47 -8.61 -12.25
CA GLU A 342 -29.30 -8.73 -13.45
C GLU A 342 -29.11 -10.06 -14.19
N GLY A 343 -30.21 -10.60 -14.71
CA GLY A 343 -30.21 -11.84 -15.50
C GLY A 343 -29.44 -11.74 -16.83
N PHE A 344 -28.96 -12.88 -17.31
CA PHE A 344 -28.11 -12.98 -18.51
C PHE A 344 -28.71 -12.32 -19.76
N THR A 345 -30.01 -12.53 -19.98
CA THR A 345 -30.75 -11.99 -21.13
C THR A 345 -30.79 -10.47 -21.14
N THR A 346 -30.88 -9.84 -19.96
CA THR A 346 -31.02 -8.39 -19.81
C THR A 346 -29.72 -7.68 -20.13
N TRP A 347 -28.61 -8.12 -19.52
CA TRP A 347 -27.33 -7.46 -19.73
C TRP A 347 -26.78 -7.71 -21.14
N VAL A 348 -27.00 -8.88 -21.76
CA VAL A 348 -26.57 -9.14 -23.15
C VAL A 348 -27.30 -8.20 -24.11
N ARG A 349 -28.63 -8.05 -23.93
CA ARG A 349 -29.42 -7.11 -24.74
C ARG A 349 -28.93 -5.67 -24.58
N ARG A 350 -28.55 -5.26 -23.36
CA ARG A 350 -27.95 -3.96 -23.10
C ARG A 350 -26.59 -3.83 -23.81
N TRP A 351 -25.70 -4.82 -23.63
CA TRP A 351 -24.37 -4.82 -24.22
C TRP A 351 -24.42 -4.71 -25.75
N TRP A 352 -25.36 -5.39 -26.41
CA TRP A 352 -25.58 -5.27 -27.85
C TRP A 352 -26.04 -3.86 -28.29
N ARG A 353 -26.77 -3.13 -27.44
CA ARG A 353 -27.32 -1.80 -27.76
C ARG A 353 -26.38 -0.65 -27.39
N THR A 354 -25.76 -0.73 -26.22
CA THR A 354 -25.00 0.37 -25.61
C THR A 354 -23.52 0.08 -25.48
N GLY A 355 -23.07 -1.16 -25.70
CA GLY A 355 -21.69 -1.59 -25.49
C GLY A 355 -21.30 -1.81 -24.03
N ALA A 356 -22.23 -1.67 -23.07
CA ALA A 356 -21.98 -1.84 -21.64
C ALA A 356 -22.76 -3.03 -21.06
N ARG A 357 -22.11 -3.77 -20.17
CA ARG A 357 -22.74 -4.85 -19.39
C ARG A 357 -23.61 -4.27 -18.28
N PHE A 358 -23.04 -3.39 -17.45
CA PHE A 358 -23.74 -2.82 -16.30
C PHE A 358 -24.54 -1.57 -16.66
N ASP A 359 -25.62 -1.35 -15.91
CA ASP A 359 -26.36 -0.11 -15.95
C ASP A 359 -25.65 0.96 -15.13
N THR A 360 -25.36 2.10 -15.74
CA THR A 360 -24.67 3.20 -15.07
C THR A 360 -25.49 3.79 -13.91
N LEU A 361 -26.82 3.85 -14.04
CA LEU A 361 -27.69 4.45 -13.02
C LEU A 361 -27.96 3.51 -11.85
N ASP A 362 -28.12 2.22 -12.12
CA ASP A 362 -28.26 1.24 -11.04
C ASP A 362 -26.95 1.12 -10.26
N TRP A 363 -25.82 1.08 -10.98
CA TRP A 363 -24.50 1.03 -10.35
C TRP A 363 -24.19 2.28 -9.52
N SER A 364 -24.61 3.48 -9.98
CA SER A 364 -24.42 4.70 -9.18
C SER A 364 -25.26 4.67 -7.90
N ARG A 365 -26.50 4.17 -7.96
CA ARG A 365 -27.33 3.94 -6.76
C ARG A 365 -26.65 2.97 -5.79
N GLN A 366 -26.13 1.84 -6.27
CA GLN A 366 -25.43 0.89 -5.40
C GLN A 366 -24.13 1.46 -4.81
N CYS A 367 -23.28 2.09 -5.64
CA CYS A 367 -22.05 2.74 -5.19
C CYS A 367 -22.31 3.86 -4.16
N SER A 368 -23.45 4.54 -4.23
CA SER A 368 -23.81 5.58 -3.27
C SER A 368 -23.84 5.06 -1.84
N TRP A 369 -24.30 3.82 -1.60
CA TRP A 369 -24.29 3.24 -0.25
C TRP A 369 -22.88 3.05 0.29
N PHE A 370 -21.94 2.61 -0.56
CA PHE A 370 -20.52 2.51 -0.21
C PHE A 370 -19.90 3.89 0.07
N CYS A 371 -20.43 4.95 -0.51
CA CYS A 371 -19.96 6.32 -0.30
C CYS A 371 -20.77 7.13 0.74
N ARG A 372 -21.77 6.53 1.42
CA ARG A 372 -22.73 7.27 2.29
C ARG A 372 -23.51 8.39 1.57
N GLY A 373 -23.89 8.15 0.31
CA GLY A 373 -24.66 9.07 -0.52
C GLY A 373 -23.75 9.92 -1.40
N SER A 374 -24.21 11.13 -1.74
CA SER A 374 -23.47 12.10 -2.56
C SER A 374 -22.43 12.89 -1.74
N THR A 375 -21.63 12.20 -0.92
CA THR A 375 -20.55 12.83 -0.14
C THR A 375 -19.42 13.26 -1.06
N THR A 376 -18.83 14.43 -0.78
CA THR A 376 -17.66 14.93 -1.50
C THR A 376 -16.35 14.47 -0.87
N PHE A 377 -15.23 14.61 -1.60
CA PHE A 377 -13.90 14.31 -1.04
C PHE A 377 -13.57 15.16 0.19
N ARG A 378 -13.98 16.44 0.20
CA ARG A 378 -13.83 17.33 1.36
C ARG A 378 -14.66 16.85 2.55
N GLU A 379 -15.95 16.56 2.33
CA GLU A 379 -16.86 16.09 3.39
C GLU A 379 -16.38 14.77 4.02
N ALA A 380 -15.85 13.84 3.21
CA ALA A 380 -15.28 12.59 3.71
C ALA A 380 -14.03 12.84 4.56
N TYR A 381 -13.13 13.72 4.11
CA TYR A 381 -11.92 14.10 4.86
C TYR A 381 -12.27 14.78 6.20
N GLU A 382 -13.23 15.71 6.22
CA GLU A 382 -13.67 16.37 7.45
C GLU A 382 -14.31 15.38 8.45
N ARG A 383 -15.07 14.39 7.93
CA ARG A 383 -15.73 13.39 8.77
C ARG A 383 -14.74 12.40 9.38
N THR A 384 -13.84 11.84 8.58
CA THR A 384 -13.00 10.70 9.01
C THR A 384 -11.55 11.07 9.26
N GLY A 385 -11.05 12.12 8.60
CA GLY A 385 -9.64 12.49 8.52
C GLY A 385 -8.81 11.64 7.56
N ARG A 386 -9.45 10.73 6.80
CA ARG A 386 -8.78 9.91 5.80
C ARG A 386 -8.68 10.67 4.49
N ILE A 387 -7.50 10.59 3.89
CA ILE A 387 -7.24 11.21 2.59
C ILE A 387 -7.55 10.16 1.52
N LEU A 388 -8.73 10.28 0.90
CA LEU A 388 -9.12 9.45 -0.23
C LEU A 388 -8.53 9.97 -1.53
N ASN A 389 -7.92 9.07 -2.30
CA ASN A 389 -7.42 9.33 -3.64
C ASN A 389 -8.03 8.33 -4.64
N VAL A 390 -8.56 8.83 -5.75
CA VAL A 390 -9.13 8.01 -6.83
C VAL A 390 -8.55 8.44 -8.17
N SER A 391 -7.91 7.52 -8.89
CA SER A 391 -7.35 7.78 -10.21
C SER A 391 -8.44 7.69 -11.28
N CYS A 392 -8.57 8.75 -12.08
CA CYS A 392 -9.50 8.83 -13.21
C CYS A 392 -8.75 9.18 -14.49
N VAL A 393 -8.96 8.39 -15.55
CA VAL A 393 -8.37 8.63 -16.87
C VAL A 393 -9.41 9.31 -17.76
N PRO A 394 -9.11 10.45 -18.40
CA PRO A 394 -10.05 11.07 -19.33
C PRO A 394 -10.27 10.17 -20.56
N SER A 395 -11.46 10.24 -21.17
CA SER A 395 -11.77 9.47 -22.38
C SER A 395 -10.88 9.85 -23.57
N ASP A 396 -10.45 11.12 -23.60
CA ASP A 396 -9.53 11.67 -24.59
C ASP A 396 -8.07 11.22 -24.30
N PRO A 397 -7.40 10.55 -25.26
CA PRO A 397 -6.05 10.04 -25.04
C PRO A 397 -4.99 11.12 -24.77
N HIS A 398 -5.16 12.35 -25.26
CA HIS A 398 -4.13 13.39 -25.08
C HIS A 398 -4.27 14.13 -23.75
N SER A 399 -5.37 13.91 -23.03
CA SER A 399 -5.61 14.54 -21.75
C SER A 399 -4.90 13.76 -20.61
N PRO A 400 -4.28 14.46 -19.64
CA PRO A 400 -3.56 13.82 -18.55
C PRO A 400 -4.51 13.15 -17.55
N THR A 401 -4.02 12.12 -16.85
CA THR A 401 -4.77 11.46 -15.78
C THR A 401 -4.90 12.36 -14.57
N ILE A 402 -6.07 12.37 -13.93
CA ILE A 402 -6.29 13.14 -12.69
C ILE A 402 -6.35 12.18 -11.50
N LEU A 403 -5.68 12.56 -10.41
CA LEU A 403 -5.85 11.95 -9.10
C LEU A 403 -6.84 12.80 -8.30
N ALA A 404 -8.08 12.33 -8.20
CA ALA A 404 -9.15 13.02 -7.48
C ALA A 404 -8.98 12.83 -5.98
N ASN A 405 -8.87 13.94 -5.23
CA ASN A 405 -8.73 13.97 -3.78
C ASN A 405 -9.25 15.31 -3.21
N TYR A 406 -9.18 15.49 -1.89
CA TYR A 406 -9.69 16.69 -1.22
C TYR A 406 -8.92 17.98 -1.56
N LEU A 407 -7.69 17.91 -2.10
CA LEU A 407 -6.91 19.08 -2.53
C LEU A 407 -7.20 19.45 -3.99
N THR A 408 -7.19 18.46 -4.88
CA THR A 408 -7.34 18.65 -6.33
C THR A 408 -8.80 18.82 -6.75
N SER A 409 -9.72 18.15 -6.05
CA SER A 409 -11.14 18.05 -6.42
C SER A 409 -12.03 17.92 -5.17
N PRO A 410 -11.98 18.89 -4.24
CA PRO A 410 -12.68 18.83 -2.96
C PRO A 410 -14.18 18.62 -3.07
N ASP A 411 -14.82 19.33 -4.00
CA ASP A 411 -16.27 19.36 -4.18
C ASP A 411 -16.78 18.27 -5.14
N CYS A 412 -15.89 17.39 -5.63
CA CYS A 412 -16.25 16.24 -6.47
C CYS A 412 -16.91 15.15 -5.62
N VAL A 413 -17.97 14.54 -6.16
CA VAL A 413 -18.74 13.49 -5.50
C VAL A 413 -18.06 12.13 -5.67
N ILE A 414 -17.81 11.45 -4.55
CA ILE A 414 -16.98 10.25 -4.51
C ILE A 414 -17.54 9.11 -5.37
N TRP A 415 -18.85 8.83 -5.30
CA TRP A 415 -19.42 7.73 -6.09
C TRP A 415 -19.23 7.95 -7.60
N SER A 416 -19.30 9.20 -8.08
CA SER A 416 -19.09 9.52 -9.50
C SER A 416 -17.63 9.26 -9.92
N ALA A 417 -16.67 9.56 -9.03
CA ALA A 417 -15.25 9.27 -9.23
C ALA A 417 -14.96 7.77 -9.20
N VAL A 418 -15.61 7.01 -8.31
CA VAL A 418 -15.51 5.54 -8.27
C VAL A 418 -16.05 4.91 -9.55
N LEU A 419 -17.19 5.38 -10.06
CA LEU A 419 -17.74 4.91 -11.34
C LEU A 419 -16.81 5.24 -12.51
N ALA A 420 -16.25 6.45 -12.54
CA ALA A 420 -15.26 6.86 -13.54
C ALA A 420 -14.03 5.94 -13.52
N SER A 421 -13.51 5.70 -12.32
CA SER A 421 -12.37 4.82 -12.10
C SER A 421 -12.68 3.35 -12.42
N ALA A 422 -13.94 2.91 -12.43
CA ALA A 422 -14.35 1.54 -12.76
C ALA A 422 -14.91 1.39 -14.19
N ALA A 423 -14.86 2.45 -15.02
CA ALA A 423 -15.42 2.48 -16.36
C ALA A 423 -14.53 1.77 -17.39
N VAL A 424 -14.43 0.44 -17.27
CA VAL A 424 -13.71 -0.42 -18.23
C VAL A 424 -14.51 -0.54 -19.53
N PRO A 425 -13.91 -0.29 -20.71
CA PRO A 425 -14.56 -0.50 -21.99
C PRO A 425 -15.17 -1.91 -22.11
N GLY A 426 -16.46 -1.98 -22.45
CA GLY A 426 -17.22 -3.23 -22.56
C GLY A 426 -17.95 -3.66 -21.28
N ILE A 427 -17.55 -3.15 -20.11
CA ILE A 427 -18.23 -3.40 -18.83
C ILE A 427 -19.14 -2.22 -18.49
N LEU A 428 -18.58 -1.01 -18.46
CA LEU A 428 -19.29 0.23 -18.17
C LEU A 428 -18.85 1.31 -19.17
N ASN A 429 -19.80 2.08 -19.69
CA ASN A 429 -19.49 3.17 -20.61
C ASN A 429 -18.78 4.32 -19.90
N PRO A 430 -18.00 5.17 -20.62
CA PRO A 430 -17.37 6.33 -20.02
C PRO A 430 -18.39 7.23 -19.31
N VAL A 431 -18.08 7.65 -18.08
CA VAL A 431 -19.00 8.40 -17.22
C VAL A 431 -18.51 9.81 -16.95
N VAL A 432 -19.41 10.70 -16.57
CA VAL A 432 -19.10 12.09 -16.22
C VAL A 432 -18.86 12.20 -14.71
N LEU A 433 -17.81 12.89 -14.29
CA LEU A 433 -17.61 13.23 -12.89
C LEU A 433 -18.63 14.28 -12.45
N MET A 434 -19.12 14.20 -11.21
CA MET A 434 -20.10 15.14 -10.67
C MET A 434 -19.49 15.98 -9.56
N THR A 435 -19.79 17.27 -9.54
CA THR A 435 -19.42 18.21 -8.48
C THR A 435 -20.67 18.67 -7.75
N LYS A 436 -20.57 18.79 -6.43
CA LYS A 436 -21.62 19.37 -5.59
C LYS A 436 -21.44 20.89 -5.55
N LYS A 437 -22.48 21.62 -5.91
CA LYS A 437 -22.51 23.09 -5.79
C LYS A 437 -22.76 23.50 -4.34
N ARG A 438 -22.52 24.79 -4.05
CA ARG A 438 -22.87 25.39 -2.74
C ARG A 438 -24.36 25.22 -2.40
N ASP A 439 -25.22 25.21 -3.41
CA ASP A 439 -26.67 25.02 -3.27
C ASP A 439 -27.06 23.55 -2.97
N GLY A 440 -26.09 22.64 -2.86
CA GLY A 440 -26.30 21.21 -2.64
C GLY A 440 -26.64 20.41 -3.90
N THR A 441 -26.93 21.07 -5.03
CA THR A 441 -27.22 20.42 -6.32
C THR A 441 -25.96 19.90 -7.01
N LEU A 442 -26.09 18.83 -7.78
CA LEU A 442 -25.02 18.25 -8.58
C LEU A 442 -24.93 18.87 -9.97
N ALA A 443 -23.71 19.08 -10.43
CA ALA A 443 -23.39 19.53 -11.77
C ALA A 443 -22.21 18.73 -12.34
N PRO A 444 -22.05 18.65 -13.67
CA PRO A 444 -20.89 17.99 -14.26
C PRO A 444 -19.60 18.70 -13.84
N TYR A 445 -18.64 17.93 -13.36
CA TYR A 445 -17.27 18.36 -13.10
C TYR A 445 -16.51 18.52 -14.43
N SER A 446 -15.66 19.54 -14.53
CA SER A 446 -14.78 19.82 -15.69
C SER A 446 -15.47 19.72 -17.06
N PHE A 447 -16.16 20.78 -17.50
CA PHE A 447 -16.84 20.93 -18.80
C PHE A 447 -17.69 19.73 -19.28
N GLY A 448 -17.99 18.75 -18.42
CA GLY A 448 -18.69 17.52 -18.79
C GLY A 448 -17.85 16.52 -19.58
N HIS A 449 -16.52 16.50 -19.44
CA HIS A 449 -15.70 15.44 -20.04
C HIS A 449 -16.05 14.08 -19.43
N LYS A 450 -16.01 13.05 -20.28
CA LYS A 450 -16.20 11.66 -19.85
C LYS A 450 -14.88 11.02 -19.47
N TRP A 451 -14.94 10.11 -18.52
CA TRP A 451 -13.81 9.45 -17.87
C TRP A 451 -13.93 7.93 -17.99
N LYS A 452 -12.78 7.26 -17.96
CA LYS A 452 -12.58 5.81 -18.11
C LYS A 452 -11.77 5.28 -16.92
N ASP A 453 -11.69 3.96 -16.84
CA ASP A 453 -10.99 3.25 -15.76
C ASP A 453 -9.52 3.75 -15.60
N GLY A 454 -9.16 4.03 -14.36
CA GLY A 454 -7.82 4.47 -13.96
C GLY A 454 -6.72 3.43 -14.23
N SER A 455 -7.05 2.14 -14.13
CA SER A 455 -6.10 1.04 -14.31
C SER A 455 -5.60 0.88 -15.75
N LEU A 456 -6.24 1.55 -16.72
CA LEU A 456 -5.78 1.54 -18.11
C LEU A 456 -4.43 2.23 -18.27
N ARG A 457 -4.14 3.27 -17.46
CA ARG A 457 -2.88 4.03 -17.52
C ARG A 457 -2.05 3.94 -16.25
N THR A 458 -2.70 4.12 -15.10
CA THR A 458 -2.02 4.26 -13.81
C THR A 458 -2.82 3.57 -12.71
N ASP A 459 -2.60 2.26 -12.53
CA ASP A 459 -3.24 1.52 -11.44
C ASP A 459 -2.78 2.00 -10.06
N ILE A 460 -1.50 2.36 -9.90
CA ILE A 460 -0.94 2.86 -8.62
C ILE A 460 -0.19 4.18 -8.87
N PRO A 461 -0.78 5.33 -8.50
CA PRO A 461 -0.22 6.65 -8.83
C PRO A 461 0.86 7.09 -7.83
N ILE A 462 1.96 6.33 -7.69
CA ILE A 462 3.05 6.60 -6.71
C ILE A 462 3.61 8.02 -6.86
N LYS A 463 3.92 8.45 -8.10
CA LYS A 463 4.46 9.79 -8.39
C LYS A 463 3.52 10.91 -7.92
N ALA A 464 2.22 10.78 -8.20
CA ALA A 464 1.22 11.77 -7.80
C ALA A 464 0.99 11.79 -6.29
N LEU A 465 1.05 10.64 -5.62
CA LEU A 465 0.98 10.56 -4.15
C LEU A 465 2.20 11.21 -3.49
N ASN A 466 3.39 11.02 -4.06
CA ASN A 466 4.60 11.69 -3.61
C ASN A 466 4.48 13.21 -3.76
N LEU A 467 4.02 13.70 -4.92
CA LEU A 467 3.87 15.13 -5.19
C LEU A 467 2.80 15.80 -4.31
N HIS A 468 1.64 15.18 -4.11
CA HIS A 468 0.55 15.79 -3.35
C HIS A 468 0.71 15.65 -1.83
N PHE A 469 1.32 14.55 -1.34
CA PHE A 469 1.28 14.20 0.09
C PHE A 469 2.63 13.77 0.67
N ASN A 470 3.74 13.91 -0.06
CA ASN A 470 5.07 13.46 0.34
C ASN A 470 5.10 11.98 0.77
N VAL A 471 4.40 11.13 0.01
CA VAL A 471 4.37 9.68 0.26
C VAL A 471 5.65 9.05 -0.25
N ASN A 472 6.42 8.48 0.68
CA ASN A 472 7.66 7.75 0.39
C ASN A 472 7.54 6.24 0.66
N PHE A 473 6.53 5.85 1.44
CA PHE A 473 6.30 4.45 1.81
C PHE A 473 4.92 4.00 1.32
N THR A 474 4.89 3.01 0.43
CA THR A 474 3.64 2.54 -0.19
C THR A 474 3.34 1.09 0.18
N ILE A 475 2.13 0.86 0.67
CA ILE A 475 1.57 -0.47 0.93
C ILE A 475 0.59 -0.76 -0.19
N VAL A 476 0.97 -1.62 -1.12
CA VAL A 476 0.15 -1.98 -2.28
C VAL A 476 -0.55 -3.30 -2.00
N SER A 477 -1.89 -3.31 -2.05
CA SER A 477 -2.67 -4.54 -2.13
C SER A 477 -2.97 -4.82 -3.60
N GLN A 478 -2.33 -5.84 -4.17
CA GLN A 478 -2.40 -6.15 -5.59
C GLN A 478 -3.27 -7.38 -5.82
N VAL A 479 -4.37 -7.19 -6.55
CA VAL A 479 -5.38 -8.23 -6.80
C VAL A 479 -5.69 -8.45 -8.29
N ASN A 480 -5.01 -7.71 -9.17
CA ASN A 480 -5.18 -7.85 -10.61
C ASN A 480 -4.96 -9.30 -11.07
N PRO A 481 -5.96 -9.93 -11.72
CA PRO A 481 -5.93 -11.36 -12.08
C PRO A 481 -4.85 -11.68 -13.11
N HIS A 482 -4.57 -10.74 -14.03
CA HIS A 482 -3.60 -10.91 -15.10
C HIS A 482 -2.14 -10.88 -14.62
N ILE A 483 -1.83 -10.17 -13.54
CA ILE A 483 -0.48 -10.09 -12.96
C ILE A 483 -0.21 -11.25 -12.02
N ASN A 484 -1.23 -11.74 -11.30
CA ASN A 484 -1.09 -12.81 -10.33
C ASN A 484 -0.44 -14.08 -10.95
N LEU A 485 -0.73 -14.37 -12.21
CA LEU A 485 -0.15 -15.51 -12.94
C LEU A 485 1.37 -15.36 -13.17
N PHE A 486 1.86 -14.13 -13.33
CA PHE A 486 3.26 -13.83 -13.59
C PHE A 486 4.02 -13.40 -12.32
N PHE A 487 3.40 -13.35 -11.16
CA PHE A 487 4.10 -12.91 -9.95
C PHE A 487 4.93 -14.05 -9.31
N PHE A 488 6.23 -13.82 -9.15
CA PHE A 488 7.15 -14.76 -8.50
C PHE A 488 8.22 -14.02 -7.72
N ASN A 489 8.22 -14.21 -6.41
CA ASN A 489 9.27 -13.72 -5.54
C ASN A 489 10.38 -14.76 -5.45
N SER A 490 11.44 -14.53 -6.24
CA SER A 490 12.61 -15.41 -6.32
C SER A 490 13.43 -15.44 -5.03
N ARG A 491 13.42 -14.34 -4.25
CA ARG A 491 14.15 -14.18 -2.98
C ARG A 491 13.22 -13.97 -1.76
N GLY A 492 12.02 -14.52 -1.81
CA GLY A 492 11.06 -14.42 -0.70
C GLY A 492 10.39 -13.05 -0.62
N SER A 493 9.51 -12.88 0.36
CA SER A 493 8.78 -11.63 0.57
C SER A 493 8.71 -11.33 2.05
N VAL A 494 8.57 -10.07 2.45
CA VAL A 494 8.36 -9.64 3.86
C VAL A 494 7.45 -10.63 4.63
N GLY A 495 7.93 -11.17 5.75
CA GLY A 495 7.25 -12.15 6.61
C GLY A 495 7.07 -13.55 6.02
N ARG A 496 7.68 -13.84 4.87
CA ARG A 496 7.64 -15.16 4.21
C ARG A 496 9.02 -15.48 3.62
N PRO A 497 9.90 -16.13 4.39
CA PRO A 497 11.19 -16.59 3.91
C PRO A 497 11.08 -17.63 2.82
N VAL A 498 12.13 -17.72 2.00
CA VAL A 498 12.16 -18.69 0.91
C VAL A 498 12.10 -20.10 1.46
N THR A 499 11.47 -20.97 0.68
CA THR A 499 11.25 -22.37 1.04
C THR A 499 12.56 -23.18 1.04
N HIS A 500 13.58 -22.71 0.32
CA HIS A 500 14.88 -23.38 0.14
C HIS A 500 15.86 -23.14 1.31
N ARG A 501 16.80 -24.09 1.53
CA ARG A 501 17.90 -24.07 2.53
C ARG A 501 17.65 -23.22 3.79
N LYS A 502 16.69 -23.63 4.63
CA LYS A 502 16.35 -22.95 5.90
C LYS A 502 16.02 -21.45 5.75
N GLY A 503 15.23 -21.07 4.75
CA GLY A 503 14.81 -19.67 4.62
C GLY A 503 15.70 -18.84 3.71
N ARG A 504 16.76 -19.43 3.12
CA ARG A 504 17.83 -18.70 2.43
C ARG A 504 18.04 -19.13 0.96
N GLY A 505 18.41 -18.14 0.14
CA GLY A 505 18.78 -18.30 -1.26
C GLY A 505 17.61 -18.10 -2.24
N TRP A 506 17.69 -18.76 -3.39
CA TRP A 506 16.73 -18.61 -4.47
C TRP A 506 15.61 -19.65 -4.37
N ARG A 507 14.36 -19.22 -4.55
CA ARG A 507 13.17 -20.08 -4.54
C ARG A 507 13.24 -21.07 -5.71
N GLY A 508 13.18 -22.36 -5.42
CA GLY A 508 13.35 -23.41 -6.44
C GLY A 508 14.78 -23.55 -6.98
N GLY A 509 15.78 -22.97 -6.28
CA GLY A 509 17.18 -22.97 -6.70
C GLY A 509 17.53 -21.81 -7.64
N PHE A 510 18.84 -21.57 -7.81
CA PHE A 510 19.35 -20.47 -8.64
C PHE A 510 18.91 -20.61 -10.10
N LEU A 511 19.08 -21.79 -10.70
CA LEU A 511 18.77 -22.01 -12.11
C LEU A 511 17.29 -21.80 -12.42
N GLY A 512 16.39 -22.37 -11.60
CA GLY A 512 14.95 -22.22 -11.79
C GLY A 512 14.49 -20.76 -11.66
N SER A 513 14.99 -20.04 -10.65
CA SER A 513 14.72 -18.60 -10.50
C SER A 513 15.33 -17.75 -11.61
N ALA A 514 16.55 -18.07 -12.07
CA ALA A 514 17.23 -17.32 -13.12
C ALA A 514 16.52 -17.47 -14.48
N ILE A 515 16.12 -18.69 -14.84
CA ILE A 515 15.32 -18.95 -16.05
C ILE A 515 13.99 -18.19 -15.97
N GLU A 516 13.32 -18.24 -14.82
CA GLU A 516 12.06 -17.54 -14.60
C GLU A 516 12.20 -16.01 -14.79
N GLN A 517 13.25 -15.42 -14.21
CA GLN A 517 13.55 -13.99 -14.37
C GLN A 517 13.92 -13.65 -15.81
N TYR A 518 14.73 -14.47 -16.47
CA TYR A 518 15.11 -14.28 -17.87
C TYR A 518 13.90 -14.27 -18.81
N ILE A 519 13.01 -15.27 -18.67
CA ILE A 519 11.79 -15.36 -19.48
C ILE A 519 10.90 -14.13 -19.26
N LYS A 520 10.73 -13.69 -18.01
CA LYS A 520 9.97 -12.47 -17.70
C LYS A 520 10.55 -11.22 -18.35
N LEU A 521 11.87 -11.04 -18.26
CA LEU A 521 12.55 -9.91 -18.87
C LEU A 521 12.36 -9.92 -20.39
N ASP A 522 12.46 -11.09 -21.02
CA ASP A 522 12.26 -11.22 -22.47
C ASP A 522 10.79 -10.93 -22.86
N MET A 523 9.81 -11.46 -22.12
CA MET A 523 8.39 -11.15 -22.34
C MET A 523 8.12 -9.64 -22.22
N ASN A 524 8.64 -8.99 -21.18
CA ASN A 524 8.50 -7.55 -20.98
C ASN A 524 9.15 -6.75 -22.12
N LYS A 525 10.33 -7.17 -22.57
CA LYS A 525 11.02 -6.57 -23.73
C LYS A 525 10.11 -6.60 -24.97
N TRP A 526 9.55 -7.76 -25.31
CA TRP A 526 8.69 -7.91 -26.49
C TRP A 526 7.38 -7.13 -26.38
N LEU A 527 6.77 -7.04 -25.18
CA LEU A 527 5.62 -6.17 -24.94
C LEU A 527 5.96 -4.69 -25.13
N ARG A 528 7.14 -4.23 -24.69
CA ARG A 528 7.61 -2.85 -24.94
C ARG A 528 7.86 -2.59 -26.41
N VAL A 529 8.44 -3.53 -27.14
CA VAL A 529 8.62 -3.45 -28.60
C VAL A 529 7.27 -3.29 -29.31
N LEU A 530 6.27 -4.08 -28.94
CA LEU A 530 4.90 -3.95 -29.48
C LEU A 530 4.30 -2.56 -29.23
N ARG A 531 4.55 -1.99 -28.05
CA ARG A 531 4.09 -0.64 -27.69
C ARG A 531 4.81 0.44 -28.50
N HIS A 532 6.13 0.48 -28.47
CA HIS A 532 6.92 1.55 -29.10
C HIS A 532 6.76 1.59 -30.62
N LEU A 533 6.53 0.44 -31.25
CA LEU A 533 6.25 0.35 -32.68
C LEU A 533 4.75 0.53 -33.02
N GLU A 534 3.90 0.83 -32.03
CA GLU A 534 2.44 0.95 -32.16
C GLU A 534 1.77 -0.20 -32.92
N LEU A 535 2.30 -1.42 -32.80
CA LEU A 535 1.87 -2.56 -33.60
C LEU A 535 0.54 -3.13 -33.10
N LEU A 536 0.21 -2.88 -31.84
CA LEU A 536 -1.03 -3.36 -31.26
C LEU A 536 -2.23 -2.67 -31.94
N PRO A 537 -3.27 -3.44 -32.31
CA PRO A 537 -4.55 -2.82 -32.62
C PRO A 537 -5.04 -2.07 -31.39
N ARG A 538 -5.75 -0.95 -31.59
CA ARG A 538 -6.45 -0.21 -30.53
C ARG A 538 -7.92 -0.63 -30.49
N PRO A 539 -8.29 -1.84 -30.01
CA PRO A 539 -9.71 -2.19 -29.89
C PRO A 539 -10.38 -1.17 -28.96
N MET A 540 -11.52 -0.64 -29.38
CA MET A 540 -12.23 0.46 -28.70
C MET A 540 -11.44 1.78 -28.61
N GLY A 541 -10.44 1.99 -29.47
CA GLY A 541 -9.67 3.23 -29.54
C GLY A 541 -8.82 3.51 -28.30
N GLN A 542 -8.36 2.45 -27.62
CA GLN A 542 -7.54 2.51 -26.41
C GLN A 542 -6.28 1.67 -26.55
N ASP A 543 -5.21 2.10 -25.89
CA ASP A 543 -3.93 1.39 -25.82
C ASP A 543 -3.94 0.44 -24.62
N TRP A 544 -4.12 -0.86 -24.88
CA TRP A 544 -4.17 -1.90 -23.84
C TRP A 544 -2.79 -2.39 -23.39
N SER A 545 -1.72 -1.87 -24.02
CA SER A 545 -0.32 -2.21 -23.68
C SER A 545 0.08 -1.73 -22.30
N GLU A 546 -0.46 -0.58 -21.86
CA GLU A 546 -0.12 0.03 -20.57
C GLU A 546 -0.53 -0.84 -19.38
N ILE A 547 -1.62 -1.62 -19.52
CA ILE A 547 -2.08 -2.57 -18.49
C ILE A 547 -1.01 -3.61 -18.14
N TRP A 548 -0.13 -3.97 -19.07
CA TRP A 548 0.92 -4.98 -18.81
C TRP A 548 2.25 -4.37 -18.37
N LEU A 549 2.50 -3.11 -18.71
CA LEU A 549 3.79 -2.45 -18.54
C LEU A 549 3.88 -1.57 -17.28
N GLN A 550 2.76 -1.38 -16.59
CA GLN A 550 2.68 -0.58 -15.36
C GLN A 550 3.48 -1.21 -14.19
N LYS A 551 3.86 -0.35 -13.24
CA LYS A 551 4.46 -0.76 -11.96
C LYS A 551 3.35 -1.18 -11.00
N PHE A 552 3.34 -2.46 -10.63
CA PHE A 552 2.33 -3.07 -9.74
C PHE A 552 2.84 -3.37 -8.33
N SER A 553 4.06 -2.93 -8.01
CA SER A 553 4.69 -3.13 -6.71
C SER A 553 4.98 -1.80 -6.00
N GLY A 554 4.79 -1.80 -4.69
CA GLY A 554 5.25 -0.76 -3.77
C GLY A 554 6.29 -1.33 -2.79
N THR A 555 6.70 -0.52 -1.82
CA THR A 555 7.65 -0.93 -0.76
C THR A 555 7.20 -2.22 -0.07
N ILE A 556 5.91 -2.28 0.26
CA ILE A 556 5.25 -3.50 0.70
C ILE A 556 4.19 -3.84 -0.34
N THR A 557 4.26 -5.05 -0.91
CA THR A 557 3.19 -5.56 -1.77
C THR A 557 2.53 -6.79 -1.13
N ILE A 558 1.22 -6.69 -0.92
CA ILE A 558 0.35 -7.72 -0.35
C ILE A 558 -0.37 -8.42 -1.50
N TRP A 559 -0.25 -9.74 -1.52
CA TRP A 559 -0.80 -10.60 -2.56
C TRP A 559 -1.73 -11.64 -1.93
N PRO A 560 -3.05 -11.42 -2.00
CA PRO A 560 -4.04 -12.43 -1.62
C PRO A 560 -3.93 -13.67 -2.52
N LYS A 561 -4.02 -14.87 -1.94
CA LYS A 561 -3.97 -16.12 -2.70
C LYS A 561 -5.35 -16.40 -3.32
N SER A 562 -5.49 -16.21 -4.63
CA SER A 562 -6.72 -16.56 -5.33
C SER A 562 -6.83 -18.05 -5.65
N ILE A 563 -8.06 -18.51 -5.89
CA ILE A 563 -8.40 -19.89 -6.27
C ILE A 563 -8.94 -19.88 -7.71
N PRO A 564 -8.77 -20.95 -8.51
CA PRO A 564 -9.32 -21.03 -9.86
C PRO A 564 -10.82 -20.66 -9.99
N SER A 565 -11.63 -20.99 -8.99
CA SER A 565 -13.06 -20.62 -8.93
C SER A 565 -13.30 -19.10 -8.97
N ASP A 566 -12.34 -18.30 -8.49
CA ASP A 566 -12.44 -16.84 -8.48
C ASP A 566 -12.34 -16.25 -9.90
N PHE A 567 -11.60 -16.92 -10.79
CA PHE A 567 -11.52 -16.51 -12.21
C PHE A 567 -12.83 -16.76 -12.93
N TYR A 568 -13.52 -17.86 -12.61
CA TYR A 568 -14.85 -18.15 -13.16
C TYR A 568 -15.91 -17.13 -12.69
N HIS A 569 -15.85 -16.74 -11.42
CA HIS A 569 -16.77 -15.78 -10.81
C HIS A 569 -16.29 -14.32 -10.85
N ILE A 570 -15.36 -13.98 -11.76
CA ILE A 570 -14.73 -12.66 -11.82
C ILE A 570 -15.74 -11.51 -12.00
N LEU A 571 -16.86 -11.76 -12.67
CA LEU A 571 -17.96 -10.80 -12.89
C LEU A 571 -19.29 -11.35 -12.33
N SER A 572 -19.26 -11.88 -11.11
CA SER A 572 -20.43 -12.38 -10.39
C SER A 572 -20.47 -11.88 -8.94
N ASP A 573 -21.66 -11.66 -8.40
CA ASP A 573 -21.83 -11.20 -7.02
C ASP A 573 -21.38 -12.27 -6.00
N PRO A 574 -20.72 -11.87 -4.89
CA PRO A 574 -20.23 -12.80 -3.88
C PRO A 574 -21.34 -13.38 -3.01
N SER A 575 -21.28 -14.67 -2.71
CA SER A 575 -22.03 -15.24 -1.59
C SER A 575 -21.38 -14.85 -0.25
N PRO A 576 -22.13 -14.82 0.86
CA PRO A 576 -21.56 -14.53 2.18
C PRO A 576 -20.40 -15.46 2.56
N GLU A 577 -20.49 -16.75 2.22
CA GLU A 577 -19.40 -17.72 2.41
C GLU A 577 -18.18 -17.41 1.55
N ARG A 578 -18.38 -17.03 0.27
CA ARG A 578 -17.27 -16.66 -0.62
C ARG A 578 -16.58 -15.41 -0.10
N LEU A 579 -17.34 -14.42 0.36
CA LEU A 579 -16.80 -13.22 0.96
C LEU A 579 -16.06 -13.52 2.28
N ALA A 580 -16.59 -14.40 3.13
CA ALA A 580 -15.93 -14.85 4.36
C ALA A 580 -14.54 -15.44 4.09
N ARG A 581 -14.44 -16.31 3.07
CA ARG A 581 -13.16 -16.84 2.62
C ARG A 581 -12.23 -15.74 2.10
N MET A 582 -12.72 -14.82 1.28
CA MET A 582 -11.91 -13.72 0.73
C MET A 582 -11.41 -12.77 1.84
N LEU A 583 -12.24 -12.48 2.83
CA LEU A 583 -11.86 -11.75 4.05
C LEU A 583 -10.73 -12.49 4.79
N HIS A 584 -10.90 -13.78 5.07
CA HIS A 584 -9.89 -14.59 5.76
C HIS A 584 -8.56 -14.62 5.02
N VAL A 585 -8.58 -14.88 3.71
CA VAL A 585 -7.38 -14.91 2.87
C VAL A 585 -6.71 -13.53 2.79
N GLY A 586 -7.50 -12.45 2.70
CA GLY A 586 -6.99 -11.09 2.76
C GLY A 586 -6.24 -10.81 4.06
N LYS A 587 -6.83 -11.19 5.22
CA LYS A 587 -6.16 -11.06 6.53
C LYS A 587 -4.85 -11.84 6.58
N GLN A 588 -4.89 -13.10 6.18
CA GLN A 588 -3.74 -14.01 6.16
C GLN A 588 -2.60 -13.55 5.25
N SER A 589 -2.89 -12.83 4.17
CA SER A 589 -1.87 -12.22 3.32
C SER A 589 -1.29 -10.93 3.91
N ALA A 590 -2.03 -10.22 4.76
CA ALA A 590 -1.57 -9.00 5.43
C ALA A 590 -0.72 -9.30 6.68
N PHE A 591 -1.06 -10.31 7.49
CA PHE A 591 -0.37 -10.63 8.76
C PHE A 591 1.17 -10.63 8.69
N PRO A 592 1.82 -11.26 7.69
CA PRO A 592 3.28 -11.27 7.62
C PRO A 592 3.91 -9.87 7.44
N LYS A 593 3.15 -8.91 6.93
CA LYS A 593 3.62 -7.55 6.66
C LYS A 593 3.39 -6.60 7.84
N ILE A 594 2.52 -6.97 8.78
CA ILE A 594 2.07 -6.08 9.86
C ILE A 594 3.24 -5.56 10.70
N GLN A 595 4.23 -6.40 11.05
CA GLN A 595 5.35 -5.93 11.86
C GLN A 595 6.18 -4.85 11.15
N PHE A 596 6.40 -4.99 9.84
CA PHE A 596 7.11 -3.98 9.07
C PHE A 596 6.31 -2.66 9.02
N ILE A 597 4.98 -2.75 8.80
CA ILE A 597 4.11 -1.58 8.80
C ILE A 597 4.08 -0.93 10.20
N LYS A 598 4.02 -1.72 11.28
CA LYS A 598 4.08 -1.24 12.67
C LYS A 598 5.35 -0.45 12.92
N ASN A 599 6.50 -0.97 12.49
CA ASN A 599 7.79 -0.32 12.64
C ASN A 599 7.86 1.04 11.94
N ARG A 600 7.40 1.12 10.69
CA ARG A 600 7.33 2.38 9.94
C ARG A 600 6.37 3.39 10.59
N LEU A 601 5.15 2.95 10.89
CA LEU A 601 4.11 3.82 11.46
C LEU A 601 4.43 4.25 12.89
N LYS A 602 5.22 3.49 13.65
CA LYS A 602 5.64 3.87 15.01
C LYS A 602 6.38 5.21 15.02
N ILE A 603 7.32 5.40 14.09
CA ILE A 603 8.07 6.66 13.94
C ILE A 603 7.17 7.75 13.32
N GLU A 604 6.44 7.43 12.25
CA GLU A 604 5.55 8.39 11.58
C GLU A 604 4.50 8.97 12.53
N ASN A 605 3.83 8.12 13.31
CA ASN A 605 2.81 8.54 14.27
C ASN A 605 3.40 9.42 15.37
N ALA A 606 4.62 9.15 15.83
CA ALA A 606 5.28 9.96 16.86
C ALA A 606 5.61 11.37 16.33
N ILE A 607 6.11 11.48 15.09
CA ILE A 607 6.36 12.77 14.43
C ILE A 607 5.05 13.54 14.23
N MET A 608 4.01 12.87 13.73
CA MET A 608 2.69 13.48 13.52
C MET A 608 2.05 13.95 14.83
N GLN A 609 2.22 13.20 15.92
CA GLN A 609 1.80 13.63 17.26
C GLN A 609 2.55 14.89 17.69
N GLY A 610 3.86 14.97 17.46
CA GLY A 610 4.66 16.15 17.76
C GLY A 610 4.19 17.39 17.00
N LEU A 611 3.91 17.25 15.70
CA LEU A 611 3.34 18.33 14.88
C LEU A 611 2.00 18.85 15.41
N GLN A 612 1.15 17.96 15.90
CA GLN A 612 -0.17 18.33 16.39
C GLN A 612 -0.12 19.05 17.74
N GLN A 613 0.72 18.58 18.66
CA GLN A 613 0.83 19.16 19.99
C GLN A 613 1.55 20.52 19.98
N CYS A 614 2.56 20.67 19.12
CA CYS A 614 3.38 21.88 19.06
C CYS A 614 2.83 22.95 18.08
N SER A 615 1.69 22.70 17.42
CA SER A 615 1.16 23.62 16.40
C SER A 615 0.81 25.01 16.99
N PRO A 616 1.37 26.11 16.44
CA PRO A 616 1.21 27.46 17.00
C PRO A 616 -0.22 28.02 16.91
N GLY A 617 -1.08 27.43 16.09
CA GLY A 617 -2.44 27.92 15.82
C GLY A 617 -3.57 27.17 16.55
N GLY A 618 -3.28 26.31 17.52
CA GLY A 618 -4.31 25.54 18.22
C GLY A 618 -5.19 24.70 17.27
N GLY A 619 -4.64 23.62 16.72
CA GLY A 619 -5.45 22.51 16.15
C GLY A 619 -6.16 22.73 14.81
N ARG A 620 -5.87 23.79 14.03
CA ARG A 620 -6.56 24.01 12.73
C ARG A 620 -6.15 23.09 11.57
N VAL A 621 -5.09 22.30 11.70
CA VAL A 621 -4.72 21.27 10.72
C VAL A 621 -4.74 19.90 11.39
N THR A 622 -5.90 19.53 11.91
CA THR A 622 -6.13 18.18 12.44
C THR A 622 -6.23 17.21 11.28
N SER A 623 -5.53 16.07 11.36
CA SER A 623 -6.08 14.81 10.84
C SER A 623 -7.09 14.33 11.92
N PRO A 624 -8.41 14.36 11.68
CA PRO A 624 -9.42 13.89 12.64
C PRO A 624 -9.14 12.50 13.23
N ILE A 625 -8.40 11.64 12.52
CA ILE A 625 -8.03 10.27 12.93
C ILE A 625 -7.15 10.28 14.18
N ILE A 626 -6.06 11.06 14.20
CA ILE A 626 -5.12 11.05 15.33
C ILE A 626 -5.78 11.64 16.57
N SER A 627 -6.65 12.65 16.41
CA SER A 627 -7.46 13.18 17.51
C SER A 627 -8.43 12.15 18.09
N ARG A 628 -9.02 11.29 17.26
CA ARG A 628 -9.95 10.24 17.72
C ARG A 628 -9.25 9.03 18.33
N ARG A 629 -8.17 8.55 17.71
CA ARG A 629 -7.31 7.51 18.31
C ARG A 629 -6.77 7.92 19.69
N ARG A 630 -6.58 9.23 19.92
CA ARG A 630 -6.25 9.77 21.24
C ARG A 630 -7.42 9.69 22.21
N GLN A 631 -8.65 9.98 21.80
CA GLN A 631 -9.83 9.80 22.66
C GLN A 631 -9.97 8.33 23.03
N ASP A 632 -9.90 7.41 22.07
CA ASP A 632 -10.05 5.98 22.33
C ASP A 632 -8.94 5.44 23.26
N ARG A 633 -7.66 5.81 23.04
CA ARG A 633 -6.57 5.42 23.96
C ARG A 633 -6.64 6.08 25.33
N ALA A 634 -7.07 7.33 25.41
CA ALA A 634 -7.27 8.02 26.70
C ALA A 634 -8.45 7.42 27.47
N GLN A 635 -9.46 6.90 26.75
CA GLN A 635 -10.61 6.21 27.32
C GLN A 635 -10.24 4.78 27.77
N GLU A 636 -9.42 4.07 26.99
CA GLU A 636 -8.83 2.78 27.39
C GLU A 636 -7.95 2.91 28.66
N HIS A 637 -7.21 4.02 28.81
CA HIS A 637 -6.48 4.33 30.04
C HIS A 637 -7.35 4.86 31.19
N ALA A 638 -8.59 5.30 30.91
CA ALA A 638 -9.54 5.78 31.91
C ALA A 638 -10.47 4.67 32.44
N ASP A 639 -10.58 3.53 31.76
CA ASP A 639 -11.27 2.34 32.23
C ASP A 639 -10.45 1.63 33.33
N GLN A 640 -10.54 2.18 34.56
CA GLN A 640 -9.92 1.71 35.81
C GLN A 640 -10.43 0.35 36.32
N MET A 641 -10.60 -0.62 35.42
CA MET A 641 -11.00 -1.99 35.77
C MET A 641 -9.94 -3.03 35.35
N VAL A 642 -9.01 -2.67 34.46
CA VAL A 642 -7.92 -3.57 34.00
C VAL A 642 -6.68 -3.48 34.90
N GLU A 643 -6.44 -2.35 35.55
CA GLU A 643 -5.29 -2.16 36.45
C GLU A 643 -5.48 -2.82 37.84
N ARG A 644 -6.70 -3.29 38.16
CA ARG A 644 -6.99 -4.03 39.40
C ARG A 644 -6.71 -5.53 39.32
N LEU A 645 -6.38 -6.07 38.15
CA LEU A 645 -6.15 -7.50 37.95
C LEU A 645 -4.66 -7.91 38.02
N ASP A 646 -3.73 -6.95 38.05
CA ASP A 646 -2.29 -7.22 38.23
C ASP A 646 -1.82 -7.13 39.70
N GLN A 647 -2.69 -6.70 40.64
CA GLN A 647 -2.37 -6.61 42.07
C GLN A 647 -2.69 -7.89 42.88
N SER A 648 -3.18 -8.96 42.25
CA SER A 648 -3.62 -10.18 42.95
C SER A 648 -2.71 -11.40 42.81
N PHE A 649 -1.38 -11.22 42.73
CA PHE A 649 -0.43 -12.32 42.89
C PHE A 649 0.53 -12.06 44.06
N PRO A 650 0.67 -13.01 45.01
CA PRO A 650 1.50 -12.82 46.20
C PRO A 650 2.99 -12.93 45.87
N GLU A 651 3.76 -12.04 46.50
CA GLU A 651 5.23 -12.02 46.55
C GLU A 651 5.80 -13.40 46.92
N ARG A 652 6.81 -13.85 46.18
CA ARG A 652 7.63 -15.01 46.53
C ARG A 652 9.03 -14.53 46.89
N GLN A 653 9.25 -14.38 48.20
CA GLN A 653 10.58 -14.36 48.81
C GLN A 653 11.34 -15.65 48.46
N SER A 654 12.61 -15.52 48.11
CA SER A 654 13.61 -16.55 48.36
C SER A 654 14.96 -15.90 48.61
N ASP A 655 15.36 -15.94 49.88
CA ASP A 655 16.72 -15.80 50.38
C ASP A 655 17.72 -16.62 49.54
N TYR A 656 18.93 -16.10 49.34
CA TYR A 656 20.18 -16.84 49.62
C TYR A 656 21.37 -15.89 49.75
N LYS A 657 22.11 -16.14 50.84
CA LYS A 657 23.24 -15.43 51.45
C LYS A 657 24.52 -15.36 50.62
N ASP A 658 25.30 -14.31 50.91
CA ASP A 658 26.75 -14.20 50.80
C ASP A 658 27.49 -15.41 51.42
N GLU A 659 28.56 -15.88 50.77
CA GLU A 659 29.85 -16.15 51.43
C GLU A 659 31.02 -16.07 50.43
N SER A 660 32.05 -15.36 50.85
CA SER A 660 33.38 -15.19 50.27
C SER A 660 34.27 -16.42 50.49
N HIS A 661 35.14 -16.77 49.54
CA HIS A 661 36.44 -17.38 49.86
C HIS A 661 37.53 -17.08 48.83
N TYR A 662 38.67 -16.69 49.38
CA TYR A 662 39.97 -16.37 48.79
C TYR A 662 40.57 -17.49 47.93
N THR A 663 41.32 -17.12 46.89
CA THR A 663 42.68 -17.66 46.66
C THR A 663 43.49 -16.73 45.74
N GLU A 664 44.55 -16.16 46.31
CA GLU A 664 45.66 -15.49 45.62
C GLU A 664 46.56 -16.52 44.93
N VAL A 665 47.05 -16.19 43.73
CA VAL A 665 48.42 -16.53 43.32
C VAL A 665 48.96 -15.36 42.52
N SER A 666 49.96 -14.71 43.10
CA SER A 666 50.88 -13.75 42.50
C SER A 666 51.94 -14.46 41.66
N ASP A 667 52.35 -13.88 40.52
CA ASP A 667 53.77 -13.65 40.27
C ASP A 667 54.04 -12.60 39.19
N SER A 668 55.20 -11.98 39.37
CA SER A 668 55.61 -10.63 38.95
C SER A 668 56.54 -10.57 37.72
N LEU A 669 56.86 -9.32 37.31
CA LEU A 669 57.95 -8.84 36.43
C LEU A 669 57.59 -8.76 34.93
N SER A 670 57.85 -7.69 34.16
CA SER A 670 58.63 -6.45 34.33
C SER A 670 58.32 -5.47 33.17
N ALA A 671 58.66 -4.20 33.36
CA ALA A 671 58.41 -3.07 32.47
C ALA A 671 59.25 -3.05 31.17
N ASN A 672 58.67 -2.53 30.07
CA ASN A 672 59.26 -1.41 29.32
C ASN A 672 58.34 -0.82 28.25
N SER A 673 58.51 0.48 28.05
CA SER A 673 57.75 1.41 27.20
C SER A 673 57.85 1.18 25.69
N SER A 674 56.78 1.48 24.92
CA SER A 674 56.77 2.48 23.83
C SER A 674 55.47 2.46 22.98
N ARG A 675 54.84 3.64 22.88
CA ARG A 675 53.91 4.20 21.86
C ARG A 675 52.70 3.39 21.31
N PRO A 676 51.57 4.06 21.04
CA PRO A 676 50.32 3.40 20.66
C PRO A 676 50.27 3.05 19.17
N HIS A 677 50.02 1.76 18.87
CA HIS A 677 49.65 1.30 17.55
C HIS A 677 48.13 1.47 17.32
N THR A 678 47.80 2.12 16.21
CA THR A 678 46.47 2.19 15.60
C THR A 678 45.89 0.79 15.35
N PRO A 679 44.57 0.53 15.53
CA PRO A 679 44.00 -0.76 15.20
C PRO A 679 43.94 -0.95 13.68
N ASP A 680 44.53 -2.05 13.22
CA ASP A 680 44.52 -2.52 11.84
C ASP A 680 43.12 -2.56 11.24
N ALA A 681 42.98 -1.89 10.10
CA ALA A 681 41.89 -2.13 9.17
C ALA A 681 41.96 -3.58 8.69
N ARG A 682 41.06 -4.43 9.20
CA ARG A 682 40.78 -5.73 8.58
C ARG A 682 40.39 -5.49 7.13
N ARG A 683 41.31 -5.81 6.20
CA ARG A 683 41.02 -6.00 4.79
C ARG A 683 39.92 -7.05 4.67
N SER A 684 38.67 -6.64 4.44
CA SER A 684 37.69 -7.53 3.83
C SER A 684 38.32 -8.08 2.56
N SER A 685 38.26 -9.40 2.37
CA SER A 685 38.76 -10.01 1.13
C SER A 685 38.07 -9.33 -0.05
N MET A 686 38.80 -8.94 -1.10
CA MET A 686 38.18 -8.37 -2.31
C MET A 686 37.05 -9.25 -2.84
N PHE A 687 37.12 -10.58 -2.61
CA PHE A 687 36.03 -11.49 -2.95
C PHE A 687 34.76 -11.30 -2.10
N GLU A 688 34.92 -10.98 -0.82
CA GLU A 688 33.81 -10.70 0.08
C GLU A 688 33.19 -9.33 -0.22
N GLU A 689 34.01 -8.35 -0.57
CA GLU A 689 33.56 -7.04 -1.04
C GLU A 689 32.86 -7.15 -2.41
N MET A 690 33.43 -7.88 -3.38
CA MET A 690 32.77 -8.18 -4.66
C MET A 690 31.47 -8.97 -4.47
N ARG A 691 31.39 -9.85 -3.47
CA ARG A 691 30.17 -10.59 -3.13
C ARG A 691 29.10 -9.68 -2.52
N ARG A 692 29.49 -8.72 -1.67
CA ARG A 692 28.59 -7.69 -1.13
C ARG A 692 28.10 -6.76 -2.24
N GLN A 693 29.00 -6.26 -3.09
CA GLN A 693 28.66 -5.38 -4.20
C GLN A 693 27.78 -6.06 -5.25
N SER A 694 28.08 -7.32 -5.63
CA SER A 694 27.22 -8.07 -6.56
C SER A 694 25.83 -8.35 -6.00
N ALA A 695 25.64 -8.46 -4.69
CA ALA A 695 24.30 -8.58 -4.09
C ALA A 695 23.43 -7.31 -4.27
N VAL A 696 24.07 -6.14 -4.45
CA VAL A 696 23.43 -4.83 -4.68
C VAL A 696 23.10 -4.64 -6.18
N PHE A 697 24.00 -5.05 -7.09
CA PHE A 697 23.83 -4.85 -8.55
C PHE A 697 22.67 -5.64 -9.19
N PHE A 698 22.19 -6.72 -8.58
CA PHE A 698 21.12 -7.57 -9.13
C PHE A 698 19.72 -7.27 -8.56
N ASP A 699 19.52 -6.14 -7.87
CA ASP A 699 18.23 -5.82 -7.21
C ASP A 699 17.55 -4.53 -7.69
N ASP A 700 18.03 -3.88 -8.75
CA ASP A 700 17.25 -2.82 -9.40
C ASP A 700 16.12 -3.40 -10.26
N SER A 701 15.04 -3.80 -9.61
CA SER A 701 13.72 -3.77 -10.25
C SER A 701 13.28 -2.34 -10.63
N ASP A 702 14.03 -1.32 -10.18
CA ASP A 702 13.78 0.10 -10.42
C ASP A 702 14.59 0.71 -11.58
N MET A 703 15.58 0.00 -12.17
CA MET A 703 16.46 0.57 -13.23
C MET A 703 15.77 0.83 -14.58
N TYR A 704 14.50 0.48 -14.74
CA TYR A 704 13.79 0.58 -16.01
C TYR A 704 12.66 1.62 -16.01
N ALA A 705 12.67 2.55 -15.05
CA ALA A 705 11.57 3.51 -14.82
C ALA A 705 11.87 4.97 -15.23
N ASP A 706 13.10 5.30 -15.67
CA ASP A 706 13.52 6.69 -15.88
C ASP A 706 13.29 7.27 -17.29
N GLU A 707 12.65 6.55 -18.22
CA GLU A 707 12.44 7.10 -19.58
C GLU A 707 11.30 8.14 -19.71
N ASP A 708 10.48 8.37 -18.68
CA ASP A 708 9.43 9.40 -18.74
C ASP A 708 9.95 10.84 -18.45
N ALA A 709 11.25 11.02 -18.26
CA ALA A 709 11.86 12.34 -18.04
C ALA A 709 12.06 13.17 -19.32
N VAL A 710 11.74 12.64 -20.50
CA VAL A 710 11.94 13.33 -21.80
C VAL A 710 10.65 13.36 -22.62
N ALA A 711 9.61 14.01 -22.10
CA ALA A 711 8.49 14.49 -22.91
C ALA A 711 7.72 15.59 -22.15
N THR A 712 8.38 16.74 -21.95
CA THR A 712 7.69 18.03 -21.81
C THR A 712 7.58 18.69 -23.16
#